data_AF-B0YDE4-F1
#
_entry.id   AF-B0YDE4-F1
#
_cell.length_a   1.000
_cell.length_b   1.000
_cell.length_c   1.000
_cell.angle_alpha   90.00
_cell.angle_beta   90.00
_cell.angle_gamma   90.00
#
_symmetry.space_group_name_H-M   'P 1'
#
loop_
_entity.id
_entity.type
_entity.pdbx_description
1 polymer ?
#
loop_
_entity_poly.entity_id
_entity_poly.type
_entity_poly.pdbx_seq_one_letter_code
_entity_poly.pdbx_strand_id
1 'polypeptide(L)'
;MHSTSSSEGTSSGQSTLQIHIDELSSLPLHDTIQSLVHLLPELTTSITPTGERLVTHPTYEGTGKLDDLGALYLRAADRCTRERASFKTRLLHISLDSMIEALYASSQEQLDKGLEDGTVHLPPRLDGGCACCNGEPFAVILSGFHEGNALLFWEDEYKAFWGEEESLGGRYGLGETWIRASKEQVERAMAREEVNVNPIVHFPSTSIRSLWYHDSPLNALFNCNIFSMPVFTEYAASSRELRVLPSFAPPLPRLSPRFTRPEGIEKYEVVIVGAGPAGLMLHLLLARYGLNDDSLLCIDAKPGTLKSGQADGLQPRTLEVLKSLGLADEILTDGCHMEEVAFWNPSPDKEKVIERTSIVPDVAVPARFQHEVTIHQGRIERILETDLLRYSKRGVQRNTKLVDVKIDEAGDAEFPVVAEIETDGTRRTIRSKHLVGADGAHSVVRRCMGLKLVGESMDHIWGVVDLVVDTDFPDIRRRCAIHSPAGSVMVIPRERIATGDYLTRLYVQVPQETPPEESQKPVNGTTAQSKGDTRARRSQVTQESIFRHAAQAFKPYYIRPKEEGAVDWWAAYQIGQRVTDNFTVKDSKGINRVFIVGDACHTHSPKAGQGMNVSMMDSYNLAWKLAYSLHGLTPSSAVPGQSDAVVDTYHSERHTIAQELIAFDRAFSSMFSGKIGPSEDGVEGLTHEQFLEVFSTGNGFTSGCGIEYPSSLMVDKASDDGVENPIKGTDYLSGVLRPGRRLLDVRCKRHADGNRRHLHDDFLSTGRFRILCLTSSDLLDPKGVSAQVLTSLGSSVLPRFPPNVIEQVVIHPRLGKTFMWQDVPNELKKHSEMRFYSGYALEDVYKIYGVDETRGALAVVRPDGYVGMVAGLADLERVQEYLERCIRTI
;
A
#
# COMPACT_ATOMS: atom_id res chain seq x y z
N MET A 1 -4.74 88.24 -33.73
CA MET A 1 -3.53 88.07 -34.55
C MET A 1 -2.39 87.71 -33.62
N HIS A 2 -1.67 86.65 -33.98
CA HIS A 2 -0.42 86.12 -33.41
C HIS A 2 0.19 86.73 -32.14
N SER A 3 0.48 85.87 -31.17
CA SER A 3 1.79 85.85 -30.52
C SER A 3 2.20 84.42 -30.19
N THR A 4 3.37 84.04 -30.69
CA THR A 4 4.09 82.80 -30.42
C THR A 4 5.03 83.00 -29.24
N SER A 5 5.05 82.07 -28.29
CA SER A 5 6.21 81.82 -27.43
C SER A 5 6.15 80.39 -26.89
N SER A 6 7.22 79.65 -27.16
CA SER A 6 7.52 78.30 -26.69
C SER A 6 7.86 78.25 -25.20
N SER A 7 7.25 77.31 -24.46
CA SER A 7 7.87 76.65 -23.30
C SER A 7 7.05 75.41 -22.88
N GLU A 8 7.70 74.25 -22.96
CA GLU A 8 7.55 73.07 -22.09
C GLU A 8 6.17 72.41 -21.93
N GLY A 9 6.05 71.19 -22.49
CA GLY A 9 4.97 70.24 -22.22
C GLY A 9 5.51 68.84 -21.92
N THR A 10 6.35 68.72 -20.89
CA THR A 10 6.45 67.48 -20.07
C THR A 10 5.10 67.30 -19.36
N SER A 11 4.41 66.17 -19.27
CA SER A 11 4.80 64.76 -19.11
C SER A 11 3.64 63.85 -19.55
N SER A 12 3.98 62.66 -20.03
CA SER A 12 3.09 61.51 -20.25
C SER A 12 2.12 61.28 -19.08
N GLY A 13 0.83 61.11 -19.36
CA GLY A 13 -0.18 60.69 -18.39
C GLY A 13 0.08 59.26 -17.90
N GLN A 14 0.98 59.11 -16.93
CA GLN A 14 1.26 57.84 -16.27
C GLN A 14 0.05 57.42 -15.42
N SER A 15 -0.30 56.13 -15.47
CA SER A 15 -1.27 55.55 -14.53
C SER A 15 -0.78 55.80 -13.09
N THR A 16 -1.66 56.33 -12.25
CA THR A 16 -1.36 56.56 -10.84
C THR A 16 -1.22 55.24 -10.08
N LEU A 17 -1.89 54.17 -10.54
CA LEU A 17 -1.68 52.81 -10.02
C LEU A 17 -0.28 52.29 -10.33
N GLN A 18 0.21 52.43 -11.56
CA GLN A 18 1.57 51.98 -11.90
C GLN A 18 2.62 52.79 -11.13
N ILE A 19 2.47 54.11 -11.03
CA ILE A 19 3.36 54.95 -10.21
C ILE A 19 3.37 54.43 -8.76
N HIS A 20 2.20 54.13 -8.20
CA HIS A 20 2.10 53.61 -6.85
C HIS A 20 2.85 52.27 -6.70
N ILE A 21 2.66 51.32 -7.62
CA ILE A 21 3.37 50.03 -7.62
C ILE A 21 4.88 50.22 -7.70
N ASP A 22 5.36 51.12 -8.56
CA ASP A 22 6.78 51.42 -8.73
C ASP A 22 7.37 52.02 -7.44
N GLU A 23 6.65 52.94 -6.79
CA GLU A 23 7.05 53.59 -5.53
C GLU A 23 7.16 52.61 -4.36
N LEU A 24 6.33 51.56 -4.30
CA LEU A 24 6.40 50.56 -3.24
C LEU A 24 7.79 49.90 -3.14
N SER A 25 8.49 49.77 -4.27
CA SER A 25 9.84 49.18 -4.29
C SER A 25 10.88 49.99 -3.50
N SER A 26 10.62 51.28 -3.26
CA SER A 26 11.50 52.20 -2.53
C SER A 26 11.24 52.23 -1.02
N LEU A 27 10.15 51.62 -0.55
CA LEU A 27 9.78 51.61 0.85
C LEU A 27 10.66 50.65 1.68
N PRO A 28 10.75 50.88 3.01
CA PRO A 28 11.23 49.87 3.93
C PRO A 28 10.47 48.55 3.76
N LEU A 29 11.14 47.42 3.99
CA LEU A 29 10.60 46.09 3.67
C LEU A 29 9.24 45.82 4.34
N HIS A 30 9.12 46.15 5.64
CA HIS A 30 7.88 45.96 6.37
C HIS A 30 6.73 46.76 5.76
N ASP A 31 6.98 48.04 5.44
CA ASP A 31 5.99 48.95 4.85
C ASP A 31 5.62 48.53 3.43
N THR A 32 6.59 48.00 2.66
CA THR A 32 6.34 47.41 1.33
C THR A 32 5.33 46.26 1.45
N ILE A 33 5.59 45.31 2.34
CA ILE A 33 4.74 44.13 2.55
C ILE A 33 3.36 44.55 3.07
N GLN A 34 3.30 45.49 4.02
CA GLN A 34 2.03 45.97 4.56
C GLN A 34 1.19 46.70 3.51
N SER A 35 1.81 47.53 2.65
CA SER A 35 1.11 48.15 1.53
C SER A 35 0.59 47.12 0.52
N LEU A 36 1.34 46.06 0.25
CA LEU A 36 0.86 44.95 -0.59
C LEU A 36 -0.36 44.23 0.02
N VAL A 37 -0.36 43.97 1.33
CA VAL A 37 -1.51 43.36 2.03
C VAL A 37 -2.79 44.18 1.83
N HIS A 38 -2.67 45.50 1.77
CA HIS A 38 -3.82 46.40 1.54
C HIS A 38 -4.19 46.53 0.06
N LEU A 39 -3.21 46.50 -0.84
CA LEU A 39 -3.42 46.74 -2.27
C LEU A 39 -4.02 45.52 -2.98
N LEU A 40 -3.48 44.31 -2.75
CA LEU A 40 -3.82 43.12 -3.53
C LEU A 40 -5.30 42.71 -3.51
N PRO A 41 -6.02 42.75 -2.37
CA PRO A 41 -7.40 42.25 -2.29
C PRO A 41 -8.41 43.00 -3.17
N GLU A 42 -8.11 44.24 -3.54
CA GLU A 42 -9.00 45.08 -4.34
C GLU A 42 -8.61 45.14 -5.83
N LEU A 43 -7.55 44.42 -6.24
CA LEU A 43 -7.13 44.38 -7.63
C LEU A 43 -8.03 43.49 -8.48
N THR A 44 -8.34 43.96 -9.68
CA THR A 44 -8.99 43.15 -10.72
C THR A 44 -8.11 43.04 -11.95
N THR A 45 -8.08 41.87 -12.59
CA THR A 45 -7.19 41.56 -13.71
C THR A 45 -7.85 41.82 -15.06
N SER A 46 -7.03 42.18 -16.05
CA SER A 46 -7.39 42.31 -17.45
C SER A 46 -6.22 41.92 -18.36
N ILE A 47 -6.51 41.51 -19.59
CA ILE A 47 -5.51 41.14 -20.60
C ILE A 47 -5.61 42.08 -21.81
N THR A 48 -4.48 42.56 -22.31
CA THR A 48 -4.44 43.34 -23.55
C THR A 48 -4.48 42.44 -24.79
N PRO A 49 -4.82 42.96 -25.98
CA PRO A 49 -4.77 42.19 -27.22
C PRO A 49 -3.40 41.61 -27.57
N THR A 50 -2.32 42.11 -26.97
CA THR A 50 -0.96 41.57 -27.14
C THR A 50 -0.55 40.59 -26.04
N GLY A 51 -1.48 40.24 -25.13
CA GLY A 51 -1.28 39.31 -24.03
C GLY A 51 -0.61 39.91 -22.78
N GLU A 52 -0.52 41.24 -22.66
CA GLU A 52 0.02 41.88 -21.47
C GLU A 52 -0.99 41.81 -20.31
N ARG A 53 -0.51 41.47 -19.11
CA ARG A 53 -1.33 41.29 -17.91
C ARG A 53 -1.42 42.57 -17.11
N LEU A 54 -2.61 43.12 -17.00
CA LEU A 54 -2.89 44.37 -16.32
C LEU A 54 -3.78 44.17 -15.11
N VAL A 55 -3.64 45.07 -14.13
CA VAL A 55 -4.51 45.18 -12.96
C VAL A 55 -5.09 46.58 -12.83
N THR A 56 -6.29 46.68 -12.28
CA THR A 56 -6.93 47.94 -11.90
C THR A 56 -7.34 47.91 -10.44
N HIS A 57 -7.44 49.08 -9.81
CA HIS A 57 -7.81 49.25 -8.41
C HIS A 57 -8.88 50.35 -8.30
N PRO A 58 -9.92 50.22 -7.45
CA PRO A 58 -11.01 51.20 -7.34
C PRO A 58 -10.55 52.62 -6.99
N THR A 59 -9.49 52.75 -6.21
CA THR A 59 -8.96 54.03 -5.71
C THR A 59 -7.93 54.70 -6.62
N TYR A 60 -7.25 53.96 -7.51
CA TYR A 60 -6.17 54.48 -8.34
C TYR A 60 -6.61 54.57 -9.81
N GLU A 61 -6.16 55.61 -10.52
CA GLU A 61 -6.49 55.83 -11.92
C GLU A 61 -5.53 55.08 -12.87
N GLY A 62 -6.11 54.47 -13.91
CA GLY A 62 -5.38 53.72 -14.93
C GLY A 62 -5.10 52.27 -14.53
N THR A 63 -4.13 51.66 -15.22
CA THR A 63 -3.78 50.24 -15.07
C THR A 63 -2.34 50.08 -14.57
N GLY A 64 -2.12 49.11 -13.68
CA GLY A 64 -0.80 48.61 -13.30
C GLY A 64 -0.45 47.33 -14.04
N LYS A 65 0.83 46.99 -14.17
CA LYS A 65 1.29 45.72 -14.74
C LYS A 65 1.35 44.65 -13.66
N LEU A 66 0.67 43.52 -13.88
CA LEU A 66 0.66 42.39 -12.95
C LEU A 66 2.06 41.77 -12.79
N ASP A 67 2.85 41.78 -13.86
CA ASP A 67 4.20 41.22 -13.87
C ASP A 67 5.17 42.05 -13.02
N ASP A 68 5.05 43.39 -13.04
CA ASP A 68 5.85 44.28 -12.17
C ASP A 68 5.51 44.06 -10.69
N LEU A 69 4.23 43.87 -10.40
CA LEU A 69 3.73 43.56 -9.05
C LEU A 69 4.21 42.18 -8.57
N GLY A 70 4.19 41.17 -9.43
CA GLY A 70 4.75 39.85 -9.14
C GLY A 70 6.26 39.91 -8.88
N ALA A 71 7.00 40.69 -9.69
CA ALA A 71 8.42 40.91 -9.48
C ALA A 71 8.70 41.64 -8.15
N LEU A 72 7.85 42.61 -7.75
CA LEU A 72 7.93 43.28 -6.46
C LEU A 72 7.70 42.31 -5.30
N TYR A 73 6.67 41.46 -5.39
CA TYR A 73 6.40 40.41 -4.38
C TYR A 73 7.59 39.46 -4.19
N LEU A 74 8.20 39.00 -5.29
CA LEU A 74 9.38 38.13 -5.26
C LEU A 74 10.62 38.84 -4.66
N ARG A 75 10.85 40.11 -5.03
CA ARG A 75 11.93 40.91 -4.43
C ARG A 75 11.72 41.14 -2.94
N ALA A 76 10.48 41.35 -2.50
CA ALA A 76 10.16 41.45 -1.08
C ALA A 76 10.48 40.14 -0.34
N ALA A 77 10.24 38.99 -0.98
CA ALA A 77 10.59 37.70 -0.41
C ALA A 77 12.10 37.54 -0.20
N ASP A 78 12.89 37.85 -1.24
CA ASP A 78 14.35 37.82 -1.17
C ASP A 78 14.91 38.81 -0.14
N ARG A 79 14.29 39.99 0.01
CA ARG A 79 14.63 40.96 1.06
C ARG A 79 14.33 40.44 2.46
N CYS A 80 13.26 39.67 2.67
CA CYS A 80 12.98 39.03 3.97
C CYS A 80 14.16 38.18 4.45
N THR A 81 14.82 37.50 3.51
CA THR A 81 16.01 36.69 3.76
C THR A 81 17.24 37.55 4.01
N ARG A 82 17.57 38.44 3.06
CA ARG A 82 18.82 39.23 3.08
C ARG A 82 18.87 40.26 4.19
N GLU A 83 17.73 40.87 4.52
CA GLU A 83 17.63 41.90 5.57
C GLU A 83 17.35 41.29 6.96
N ARG A 84 17.33 39.96 7.09
CA ARG A 84 16.97 39.25 8.34
C ARG A 84 15.67 39.79 8.95
N ALA A 85 14.63 39.86 8.12
CA ALA A 85 13.35 40.46 8.52
C ALA A 85 12.76 39.78 9.76
N SER A 86 12.02 40.54 10.58
CA SER A 86 11.36 40.00 11.77
C SER A 86 10.39 38.88 11.42
N PHE A 87 10.17 37.97 12.38
CA PHE A 87 9.26 36.85 12.21
C PHE A 87 7.85 37.30 11.79
N LYS A 88 7.33 38.37 12.41
CA LYS A 88 6.07 39.02 12.01
C LYS A 88 6.05 39.48 10.55
N THR A 89 7.14 40.07 10.05
CA THR A 89 7.23 40.56 8.67
C THR A 89 7.27 39.41 7.67
N ARG A 90 7.99 38.32 8.00
CA ARG A 90 8.03 37.08 7.21
C ARG A 90 6.64 36.45 7.09
N LEU A 91 5.88 36.39 8.19
CA LEU A 91 4.50 35.86 8.19
C LEU A 91 3.52 36.74 7.40
N LEU A 92 3.65 38.06 7.48
CA LEU A 92 2.86 38.99 6.66
C LEU A 92 3.11 38.77 5.17
N HIS A 93 4.36 38.54 4.76
CA HIS A 93 4.69 38.26 3.36
C HIS A 93 4.05 36.96 2.87
N ILE A 94 4.13 35.86 3.64
CA ILE A 94 3.47 34.57 3.31
C ILE A 94 1.96 34.73 3.09
N SER A 95 1.32 35.64 3.82
CA SER A 95 -0.12 35.88 3.65
C SER A 95 -0.51 36.42 2.26
N LEU A 96 0.46 36.91 1.48
CA LEU A 96 0.26 37.41 0.12
C LEU A 96 0.21 36.29 -0.92
N ASP A 97 0.68 35.07 -0.61
CA ASP A 97 0.85 33.96 -1.57
C ASP A 97 -0.45 33.63 -2.31
N SER A 98 -1.52 33.39 -1.55
CA SER A 98 -2.84 33.05 -2.10
C SER A 98 -3.46 34.21 -2.89
N MET A 99 -3.15 35.46 -2.52
CA MET A 99 -3.65 36.64 -3.22
C MET A 99 -2.96 36.81 -4.58
N ILE A 100 -1.63 36.67 -4.62
CA ILE A 100 -0.85 36.71 -5.87
C ILE A 100 -1.23 35.54 -6.78
N GLU A 101 -1.35 34.33 -6.23
CA GLU A 101 -1.77 33.15 -6.99
C GLU A 101 -3.14 33.35 -7.64
N ALA A 102 -4.12 33.89 -6.90
CA ALA A 102 -5.45 34.17 -7.41
C ALA A 102 -5.44 35.18 -8.58
N LEU A 103 -4.62 36.23 -8.48
CA LEU A 103 -4.47 37.23 -9.56
C LEU A 103 -3.87 36.59 -10.82
N TYR A 104 -2.80 35.80 -10.68
CA TYR A 104 -2.17 35.13 -11.83
C TYR A 104 -3.07 34.05 -12.45
N ALA A 105 -3.81 33.29 -11.63
CA ALA A 105 -4.78 32.30 -12.11
C ALA A 105 -5.92 32.96 -12.89
N SER A 106 -6.50 34.03 -12.35
CA SER A 106 -7.55 34.79 -13.03
C SER A 106 -7.06 35.42 -14.34
N SER A 107 -5.84 35.97 -14.33
CA SER A 107 -5.21 36.51 -15.53
C SER A 107 -4.95 35.44 -16.60
N GLN A 108 -4.55 34.22 -16.19
CA GLN A 108 -4.34 33.10 -17.10
C GLN A 108 -5.66 32.64 -17.74
N GLU A 109 -6.75 32.52 -16.97
CA GLU A 109 -8.07 32.16 -17.50
C GLU A 109 -8.55 33.17 -18.56
N GLN A 110 -8.34 34.46 -18.32
CA GLN A 110 -8.66 35.51 -19.30
C GLN A 110 -7.79 35.43 -20.56
N LEU A 111 -6.50 35.12 -20.41
CA LEU A 111 -5.57 34.96 -21.52
C LEU A 111 -5.94 33.75 -22.39
N ASP A 112 -6.23 32.61 -21.77
CA ASP A 112 -6.62 31.38 -22.46
C ASP A 112 -7.90 31.60 -23.26
N LYS A 113 -8.91 32.24 -22.65
CA LYS A 113 -10.15 32.62 -23.33
C LYS A 113 -9.91 33.57 -24.50
N GLY A 114 -9.04 34.57 -24.33
CA GLY A 114 -8.70 35.53 -25.38
C GLY A 114 -7.93 34.91 -26.56
N LEU A 115 -7.14 33.85 -26.29
CA LEU A 115 -6.50 33.06 -27.32
C LEU A 115 -7.51 32.16 -28.07
N GLU A 116 -8.45 31.57 -27.34
CA GLU A 116 -9.51 30.72 -27.91
C GLU A 116 -10.48 31.51 -28.81
N ASP A 117 -10.89 32.70 -28.39
CA ASP A 117 -11.83 33.55 -29.16
C ASP A 117 -11.15 34.47 -30.18
N GLY A 118 -9.81 34.48 -30.21
CA GLY A 118 -9.00 35.24 -31.16
C GLY A 118 -8.91 36.73 -30.86
N THR A 119 -9.32 37.18 -29.67
CA THR A 119 -9.17 38.58 -29.23
C THR A 119 -7.76 38.91 -28.73
N VAL A 120 -6.93 37.91 -28.46
CA VAL A 120 -5.53 38.05 -28.04
C VAL A 120 -4.58 37.38 -29.03
N HIS A 121 -3.51 38.09 -29.39
CA HIS A 121 -2.44 37.59 -30.23
C HIS A 121 -1.10 37.78 -29.53
N LEU A 122 -0.49 36.67 -29.12
CA LEU A 122 0.80 36.70 -28.45
C LEU A 122 1.94 37.00 -29.44
N PRO A 123 2.89 37.87 -29.08
CA PRO A 123 4.13 38.01 -29.84
C PRO A 123 4.95 36.70 -29.78
N PRO A 124 5.82 36.43 -30.77
CA PRO A 124 6.70 35.26 -30.74
C PRO A 124 7.58 35.27 -29.49
N ARG A 125 7.67 34.13 -28.79
CA ARG A 125 8.50 33.95 -27.59
C ARG A 125 9.95 34.32 -27.89
N LEU A 126 10.54 35.18 -27.06
CA LEU A 126 11.99 35.43 -27.07
C LEU A 126 12.69 34.22 -26.45
N ASP A 127 13.53 33.54 -27.23
CA ASP A 127 14.33 32.42 -26.74
C ASP A 127 15.31 32.90 -25.66
N GLY A 128 15.30 32.27 -24.48
CA GLY A 128 16.39 32.39 -23.48
C GLY A 128 16.03 32.95 -22.08
N GLY A 129 14.77 33.25 -21.76
CA GLY A 129 14.35 33.65 -20.39
C GLY A 129 13.91 32.48 -19.50
N CYS A 130 14.17 32.53 -18.18
CA CYS A 130 13.55 31.58 -17.24
C CYS A 130 12.03 31.78 -17.18
N ALA A 131 11.27 30.75 -16.82
CA ALA A 131 9.82 30.83 -16.63
C ALA A 131 9.41 31.96 -15.66
N CYS A 132 10.28 32.26 -14.68
CA CYS A 132 10.17 33.40 -13.78
C CYS A 132 10.26 34.78 -14.47
N CYS A 133 11.17 34.94 -15.44
CA CYS A 133 11.36 36.16 -16.21
C CYS A 133 10.30 36.33 -17.31
N ASN A 134 9.60 35.25 -17.65
CA ASN A 134 8.55 35.23 -18.68
C ASN A 134 7.13 35.34 -18.09
N GLY A 135 6.99 35.59 -16.78
CA GLY A 135 5.69 35.75 -16.13
C GLY A 135 4.82 34.49 -16.12
N GLU A 136 5.41 33.29 -16.24
CA GLU A 136 4.62 32.06 -16.21
C GLU A 136 4.03 31.85 -14.79
N PRO A 137 2.70 31.68 -14.63
CA PRO A 137 2.04 31.62 -13.32
C PRO A 137 2.65 30.59 -12.35
N PHE A 138 3.08 29.45 -12.89
CA PHE A 138 3.70 28.36 -12.12
C PHE A 138 5.13 28.66 -11.65
N ALA A 139 5.79 29.69 -12.19
CA ALA A 139 7.17 30.03 -11.89
C ALA A 139 7.33 31.08 -10.79
N VAL A 140 6.23 31.66 -10.29
CA VAL A 140 6.25 32.71 -9.25
C VAL A 140 6.33 32.12 -7.83
N ILE A 141 6.29 30.79 -7.67
CA ILE A 141 6.18 30.13 -6.35
C ILE A 141 7.54 29.54 -5.91
N LEU A 142 8.56 30.37 -5.76
CA LEU A 142 9.78 30.01 -5.03
C LEU A 142 10.28 31.21 -4.21
N SER A 143 9.49 31.59 -3.20
CA SER A 143 9.90 32.59 -2.20
C SER A 143 11.10 32.07 -1.41
N GLY A 144 12.27 32.68 -1.60
CA GLY A 144 13.57 32.15 -1.15
C GLY A 144 13.77 31.87 0.35
N PHE A 145 12.80 32.18 1.22
CA PHE A 145 12.86 31.91 2.68
C PHE A 145 11.73 30.99 3.21
N HIS A 146 10.86 30.45 2.36
CA HIS A 146 9.91 29.42 2.79
C HIS A 146 9.65 28.40 1.69
N GLU A 147 9.39 27.16 2.07
CA GLU A 147 9.15 26.06 1.13
C GLU A 147 8.04 25.16 1.68
N GLY A 148 6.92 25.11 0.96
CA GLY A 148 5.71 24.44 1.44
C GLY A 148 5.31 25.02 2.80
N ASN A 149 5.30 24.17 3.84
CA ASN A 149 4.92 24.54 5.22
C ASN A 149 6.11 24.82 6.15
N ALA A 150 7.30 25.08 5.61
CA ALA A 150 8.51 25.31 6.38
C ALA A 150 9.07 26.72 6.14
N LEU A 151 9.55 27.35 7.22
CA LEU A 151 10.29 28.61 7.16
C LEU A 151 11.80 28.34 7.28
N LEU A 152 12.59 29.07 6.48
CA LEU A 152 14.04 29.03 6.50
C LEU A 152 14.56 30.11 7.47
N PHE A 153 15.52 29.70 8.31
CA PHE A 153 16.20 30.54 9.27
C PHE A 153 17.71 30.39 9.09
N TRP A 154 18.45 31.44 9.45
CA TRP A 154 19.87 31.28 9.70
C TRP A 154 20.09 30.40 10.94
N GLU A 155 21.22 29.71 11.03
CA GLU A 155 21.50 28.79 12.14
C GLU A 155 21.44 29.50 13.52
N ASP A 156 21.96 30.72 13.62
CA ASP A 156 21.89 31.56 14.81
C ASP A 156 20.45 31.99 15.15
N GLU A 157 19.67 32.40 14.14
CA GLU A 157 18.25 32.73 14.31
C GLU A 157 17.44 31.50 14.77
N TYR A 158 17.67 30.34 14.16
CA TYR A 158 16.98 29.10 14.52
C TYR A 158 17.27 28.71 15.97
N LYS A 159 18.54 28.73 16.37
CA LYS A 159 18.96 28.43 17.74
C LYS A 159 18.40 29.43 18.75
N ALA A 160 18.19 30.69 18.37
CA ALA A 160 17.56 31.67 19.25
C ALA A 160 16.10 31.34 19.56
N PHE A 161 15.34 30.77 18.61
CA PHE A 161 13.94 30.39 18.82
C PHE A 161 13.76 29.01 19.46
N TRP A 162 14.57 28.03 19.07
CA TRP A 162 14.35 26.62 19.40
C TRP A 162 15.57 25.90 20.01
N GLY A 163 16.71 26.57 20.21
CA GLY A 163 17.90 25.96 20.80
C GLY A 163 18.47 24.82 19.94
N GLU A 164 18.75 23.68 20.55
CA GLU A 164 19.27 22.46 19.88
C GLU A 164 18.14 21.51 19.43
N GLU A 165 16.89 22.00 19.31
CA GLU A 165 15.77 21.19 18.81
C GLU A 165 16.01 20.75 17.35
N GLU A 166 15.60 19.53 16.99
CA GLU A 166 15.83 18.96 15.66
C GLU A 166 15.03 19.72 14.58
N SER A 167 15.69 20.05 13.46
CA SER A 167 15.10 20.78 12.32
C SER A 167 14.72 19.83 11.17
N LEU A 168 14.01 20.31 10.16
CA LEU A 168 13.69 19.53 8.94
C LEU A 168 14.88 19.39 7.97
N GLY A 169 16.12 19.55 8.46
CA GLY A 169 17.33 19.63 7.66
C GLY A 169 17.61 21.04 7.15
N GLY A 170 18.66 21.17 6.33
CA GLY A 170 19.09 22.47 5.79
C GLY A 170 19.21 22.50 4.28
N ARG A 171 19.11 23.71 3.71
CA ARG A 171 19.35 23.97 2.28
C ARG A 171 20.73 24.60 2.13
N TYR A 172 21.51 24.13 1.16
CA TYR A 172 22.73 24.82 0.72
C TYR A 172 22.39 25.74 -0.45
N GLY A 173 22.63 27.04 -0.28
CA GLY A 173 22.47 28.03 -1.33
C GLY A 173 23.48 29.15 -1.14
N LEU A 174 24.22 29.49 -2.21
CA LEU A 174 25.21 30.59 -2.24
C LEU A 174 26.33 30.53 -1.18
N GLY A 175 26.67 29.33 -0.69
CA GLY A 175 27.77 29.13 0.26
C GLY A 175 27.38 29.19 1.75
N GLU A 176 26.08 29.28 2.05
CA GLU A 176 25.56 29.39 3.41
C GLU A 176 24.52 28.28 3.73
N THR A 177 24.47 27.85 4.99
CA THR A 177 23.59 26.78 5.48
C THR A 177 22.36 27.37 6.15
N TRP A 178 21.19 27.08 5.59
CA TRP A 178 19.89 27.54 6.08
C TRP A 178 19.20 26.40 6.81
N ILE A 179 18.60 26.66 7.98
CA ILE A 179 17.88 25.66 8.78
C ILE A 179 16.38 25.78 8.55
N ARG A 180 15.71 24.65 8.30
CA ARG A 180 14.26 24.60 8.09
C ARG A 180 13.52 24.33 9.39
N ALA A 181 12.70 25.28 9.84
CA ALA A 181 11.77 25.07 10.93
C ALA A 181 10.51 24.33 10.45
N SER A 182 10.08 23.33 11.22
CA SER A 182 8.82 22.62 10.95
C SER A 182 7.61 23.52 11.16
N LYS A 183 6.48 23.13 10.59
CA LYS A 183 5.20 23.81 10.79
C LYS A 183 4.87 23.97 12.28
N GLU A 184 5.06 22.93 13.07
CA GLU A 184 4.80 22.92 14.51
C GLU A 184 5.78 23.82 15.29
N GLN A 185 7.02 23.96 14.80
CA GLN A 185 8.01 24.88 15.37
C GLN A 185 7.60 26.34 15.12
N VAL A 186 7.17 26.64 13.89
CA VAL A 186 6.67 27.97 13.47
C VAL A 186 5.39 28.33 14.24
N GLU A 187 4.42 27.42 14.33
CA GLU A 187 3.16 27.63 15.07
C GLU A 187 3.42 27.87 16.58
N ARG A 188 4.38 27.15 17.18
CA ARG A 188 4.80 27.39 18.58
C ARG A 188 5.50 28.75 18.75
N ALA A 189 6.33 29.18 17.80
CA ALA A 189 6.97 30.50 17.87
C ALA A 189 5.93 31.62 17.74
N MET A 190 4.94 31.48 16.86
CA MET A 190 3.82 32.42 16.72
C MET A 190 3.02 32.57 18.03
N ALA A 191 2.80 31.47 18.74
CA ALA A 191 2.09 31.47 20.01
C ALA A 191 2.88 32.13 21.16
N ARG A 192 4.22 32.18 21.07
CA ARG A 192 5.10 32.79 22.10
C ARG A 192 5.25 34.30 21.96
N GLU A 193 5.21 34.83 20.74
CA GLU A 193 5.49 36.24 20.46
C GLU A 193 4.25 37.18 20.50
N GLU A 194 3.05 36.69 20.86
CA GLU A 194 1.78 37.46 20.80
C GLU A 194 1.64 38.24 19.47
N VAL A 195 2.02 37.63 18.34
CA VAL A 195 1.98 38.30 17.04
C VAL A 195 0.54 38.45 16.57
N ASN A 196 -0.10 39.54 17.01
CA ASN A 196 -1.42 39.94 16.52
C ASN A 196 -1.24 40.56 15.13
N VAL A 197 -1.55 39.79 14.09
CA VAL A 197 -1.65 40.28 12.72
C VAL A 197 -2.94 41.12 12.65
N ASN A 198 -2.81 42.38 12.25
CA ASN A 198 -3.79 43.46 12.45
C ASN A 198 -5.23 43.07 12.02
N PRO A 199 -6.30 43.40 12.79
CA PRO A 199 -7.67 42.89 12.58
C PRO A 199 -8.52 43.67 11.55
N ILE A 200 -7.91 44.42 10.64
CA ILE A 200 -8.66 45.26 9.67
C ILE A 200 -9.33 44.39 8.58
N VAL A 201 -8.98 43.10 8.48
CA VAL A 201 -9.71 42.15 7.65
C VAL A 201 -10.61 41.31 8.57
N HIS A 202 -11.93 41.52 8.48
CA HIS A 202 -12.90 40.63 9.10
C HIS A 202 -12.79 39.24 8.44
N PHE A 203 -11.96 38.39 9.01
CA PHE A 203 -12.04 36.96 8.76
C PHE A 203 -13.02 36.32 9.76
N PRO A 204 -13.93 35.43 9.32
CA PRO A 204 -14.63 34.56 10.27
C PRO A 204 -13.59 33.81 11.09
N SER A 205 -13.85 33.59 12.38
CA SER A 205 -12.92 33.13 13.42
C SER A 205 -12.39 31.68 13.26
N THR A 206 -12.09 31.27 12.04
CA THR A 206 -11.50 29.99 11.63
C THR A 206 -10.21 30.12 10.79
N SER A 207 -9.71 31.33 10.46
CA SER A 207 -8.75 31.50 9.34
C SER A 207 -7.28 31.85 9.67
N ILE A 208 -6.73 31.55 10.85
CA ILE A 208 -5.26 31.54 11.01
C ILE A 208 -4.65 30.20 10.52
N ARG A 209 -5.49 29.17 10.35
CA ARG A 209 -5.08 27.84 9.84
C ARG A 209 -4.97 27.73 8.32
N SER A 210 -5.39 28.73 7.56
CA SER A 210 -5.45 28.68 6.08
C SER A 210 -4.20 29.23 5.38
N LEU A 211 -3.20 29.74 6.10
CA LEU A 211 -1.95 30.25 5.52
C LEU A 211 -1.04 29.17 4.91
N TRP A 212 -1.37 27.89 5.10
CA TRP A 212 -0.51 26.74 4.78
C TRP A 212 -1.24 25.63 4.01
N TYR A 213 -2.36 25.97 3.39
CA TYR A 213 -3.10 25.08 2.50
C TYR A 213 -3.25 25.79 1.16
N HIS A 214 -2.45 25.37 0.16
CA HIS A 214 -2.85 25.49 -1.24
C HIS A 214 -4.04 24.53 -1.45
N ASP A 215 -5.21 24.97 -1.04
CA ASP A 215 -6.49 24.52 -1.57
C ASP A 215 -7.12 25.76 -2.18
N SER A 216 -6.89 25.99 -3.48
CA SER A 216 -7.58 27.02 -4.24
C SER A 216 -9.04 26.59 -4.44
N PRO A 217 -10.05 27.33 -3.94
CA PRO A 217 -11.43 27.09 -4.27
C PRO A 217 -11.83 28.03 -5.40
N LEU A 218 -11.69 27.56 -6.64
CA LEU A 218 -12.51 28.05 -7.76
C LEU A 218 -13.93 27.56 -7.52
N ASN A 219 -14.73 28.33 -6.78
CA ASN A 219 -16.17 28.37 -6.98
C ASN A 219 -16.79 29.68 -6.49
N ALA A 220 -17.21 30.45 -7.48
CA ALA A 220 -18.32 31.40 -7.52
C ALA A 220 -18.07 32.84 -7.04
N LEU A 221 -18.04 33.76 -8.02
CA LEU A 221 -19.01 34.85 -8.11
C LEU A 221 -19.14 35.34 -9.57
N PHE A 222 -20.01 34.65 -10.32
CA PHE A 222 -20.91 35.32 -11.24
C PHE A 222 -21.97 36.05 -10.42
N ASN A 223 -22.24 37.32 -10.72
CA ASN A 223 -23.54 37.92 -10.46
C ASN A 223 -23.88 38.96 -11.53
N CYS A 224 -24.58 38.50 -12.57
CA CYS A 224 -25.60 39.32 -13.24
C CYS A 224 -26.93 38.58 -13.14
N ASN A 225 -27.93 39.30 -12.63
CA ASN A 225 -29.27 38.84 -12.30
C ASN A 225 -30.00 38.18 -13.48
N ILE A 226 -30.57 36.99 -13.21
CA ILE A 226 -31.97 36.56 -13.41
C ILE A 226 -31.92 35.04 -13.22
N PHE A 227 -32.24 34.52 -12.05
CA PHE A 227 -32.83 33.20 -11.81
C PHE A 227 -33.10 33.10 -10.30
N SER A 228 -34.29 32.63 -9.93
CA SER A 228 -34.65 32.21 -8.57
C SER A 228 -33.47 31.47 -7.93
N MET A 229 -32.83 32.06 -6.91
CA MET A 229 -31.77 31.38 -6.17
C MET A 229 -32.35 30.09 -5.58
N PRO A 230 -31.77 28.91 -5.85
CA PRO A 230 -32.12 27.73 -5.09
C PRO A 230 -31.76 28.01 -3.63
N VAL A 231 -32.68 27.68 -2.73
CA VAL A 231 -32.40 27.71 -1.30
C VAL A 231 -31.29 26.68 -1.05
N PHE A 232 -30.06 27.15 -0.84
CA PHE A 232 -28.98 26.30 -0.37
C PHE A 232 -29.18 26.07 1.12
N THR A 233 -29.94 25.03 1.46
CA THR A 233 -30.01 24.53 2.82
C THR A 233 -28.85 23.57 3.03
N GLU A 234 -27.86 23.97 3.83
CA GLU A 234 -26.79 23.09 4.24
C GLU A 234 -27.24 22.21 5.41
N TYR A 235 -27.59 20.96 5.12
CA TYR A 235 -27.82 19.94 6.16
C TYR A 235 -26.45 19.38 6.58
N ALA A 236 -25.73 20.10 7.44
CA ALA A 236 -24.44 19.65 7.95
C ALA A 236 -24.63 18.52 8.99
N ALA A 237 -24.20 17.30 8.65
CA ALA A 237 -23.98 16.21 9.60
C ALA A 237 -22.47 15.92 9.65
N SER A 238 -21.95 15.48 10.81
CA SER A 238 -20.53 15.14 11.02
C SER A 238 -19.96 14.11 10.04
N SER A 239 -20.82 13.37 9.32
CA SER A 239 -20.43 12.44 8.25
C SER A 239 -19.92 13.12 6.97
N ARG A 240 -20.08 14.45 6.80
CA ARG A 240 -19.57 15.19 5.63
C ARG A 240 -18.08 15.55 5.72
N GLU A 241 -17.52 15.71 6.92
CA GLU A 241 -16.07 16.00 7.09
C GLU A 241 -15.19 14.85 6.53
N LEU A 242 -15.73 13.63 6.50
CA LEU A 242 -15.07 12.45 5.94
C LEU A 242 -15.02 12.43 4.39
N ARG A 243 -15.72 13.34 3.69
CA ARG A 243 -15.76 13.38 2.21
C ARG A 243 -14.62 14.18 1.58
N VAL A 244 -13.95 15.04 2.35
CA VAL A 244 -12.76 15.78 1.89
C VAL A 244 -11.50 14.93 2.06
N LEU A 245 -11.53 13.97 3.00
CA LEU A 245 -10.50 12.95 3.12
C LEU A 245 -10.62 11.92 1.98
N PRO A 246 -9.52 11.21 1.62
CA PRO A 246 -9.59 10.08 0.69
C PRO A 246 -10.73 9.16 1.09
N SER A 247 -11.51 8.66 0.11
CA SER A 247 -12.70 7.85 0.40
C SER A 247 -12.34 6.60 1.21
N PHE A 248 -12.49 6.69 2.53
CA PHE A 248 -12.24 5.58 3.43
C PHE A 248 -13.51 4.75 3.51
N ALA A 249 -13.38 3.44 3.33
CA ALA A 249 -14.43 2.54 3.77
C ALA A 249 -14.63 2.78 5.28
N PRO A 250 -15.89 2.96 5.76
CA PRO A 250 -16.12 3.13 7.18
C PRO A 250 -15.61 1.89 7.93
N PRO A 251 -15.16 2.04 9.19
CA PRO A 251 -14.75 0.90 10.00
C PRO A 251 -15.89 -0.12 10.14
N LEU A 252 -15.55 -1.33 10.54
CA LEU A 252 -16.57 -2.33 10.86
C LEU A 252 -17.44 -1.83 12.04
N PRO A 253 -18.74 -2.18 12.07
CA PRO A 253 -19.56 -1.85 13.23
C PRO A 253 -19.03 -2.57 14.46
N ARG A 254 -19.16 -1.92 15.62
CA ARG A 254 -18.76 -2.47 16.91
C ARG A 254 -19.98 -2.64 17.81
N LEU A 255 -20.35 -3.89 18.08
CA LEU A 255 -21.41 -4.30 19.02
C LEU A 255 -20.89 -4.50 20.44
N SER A 256 -19.60 -4.79 20.60
CA SER A 256 -18.94 -4.84 21.91
C SER A 256 -18.76 -3.43 22.50
N PRO A 257 -18.62 -3.29 23.83
CA PRO A 257 -18.27 -2.01 24.44
C PRO A 257 -16.95 -1.48 23.87
N ARG A 258 -16.88 -0.15 23.63
CA ARG A 258 -15.63 0.48 23.19
C ARG A 258 -14.60 0.41 24.32
N PHE A 259 -13.44 -0.15 24.02
CA PHE A 259 -12.30 -0.08 24.93
C PHE A 259 -11.73 1.34 24.93
N THR A 260 -11.51 1.87 26.13
CA THR A 260 -10.74 3.11 26.34
C THR A 260 -9.66 2.77 27.36
N ARG A 261 -8.40 2.99 26.98
CA ARG A 261 -7.26 2.66 27.85
C ARG A 261 -7.25 3.62 29.05
N PRO A 262 -7.27 3.11 30.29
CA PRO A 262 -7.14 3.98 31.47
C PRO A 262 -5.78 4.67 31.49
N GLU A 263 -5.75 5.94 31.91
CA GLU A 263 -4.50 6.68 32.06
C GLU A 263 -3.54 5.97 33.02
N GLY A 264 -2.26 5.91 32.64
CA GLY A 264 -1.21 5.27 33.43
C GLY A 264 -1.20 3.74 33.43
N ILE A 265 -2.11 3.08 32.70
CA ILE A 265 -2.16 1.61 32.59
C ILE A 265 -1.87 1.17 31.15
N GLU A 266 -0.83 0.35 30.96
CA GLU A 266 -0.50 -0.23 29.65
C GLU A 266 -1.33 -1.48 29.35
N LYS A 267 -2.62 -1.26 29.03
CA LYS A 267 -3.56 -2.29 28.58
C LYS A 267 -4.00 -2.05 27.14
N TYR A 268 -4.06 -3.12 26.36
CA TYR A 268 -4.47 -3.10 24.95
C TYR A 268 -5.38 -4.28 24.62
N GLU A 269 -6.28 -4.13 23.65
CA GLU A 269 -7.04 -5.30 23.15
C GLU A 269 -6.12 -6.23 22.34
N VAL A 270 -5.22 -5.66 21.54
CA VAL A 270 -4.26 -6.42 20.74
C VAL A 270 -2.86 -5.81 20.83
N VAL A 271 -1.86 -6.67 21.06
CA VAL A 271 -0.44 -6.32 20.93
C VAL A 271 0.18 -7.12 19.79
N ILE A 272 0.83 -6.45 18.85
CA ILE A 272 1.58 -7.06 17.75
C ILE A 272 3.07 -6.88 18.04
N VAL A 273 3.84 -7.96 17.96
CA VAL A 273 5.29 -7.95 18.20
C VAL A 273 6.01 -8.24 16.89
N GLY A 274 6.73 -7.25 16.38
CA GLY A 274 7.40 -7.28 15.08
C GLY A 274 6.64 -6.49 14.01
N ALA A 275 7.34 -5.63 13.29
CA ALA A 275 6.84 -4.77 12.22
C ALA A 275 7.59 -5.03 10.90
N GLY A 276 7.83 -6.31 10.59
CA GLY A 276 8.07 -6.74 9.21
C GLY A 276 6.75 -6.83 8.41
N PRO A 277 6.77 -7.38 7.19
CA PRO A 277 5.60 -7.41 6.31
C PRO A 277 4.34 -8.01 6.95
N ALA A 278 4.47 -9.12 7.69
CA ALA A 278 3.34 -9.73 8.41
C ALA A 278 2.75 -8.80 9.48
N GLY A 279 3.60 -8.22 10.33
CA GLY A 279 3.17 -7.37 11.44
C GLY A 279 2.56 -6.06 10.96
N LEU A 280 3.17 -5.41 9.96
CA LEU A 280 2.64 -4.19 9.35
C LEU A 280 1.30 -4.44 8.66
N MET A 281 1.16 -5.54 7.90
CA MET A 281 -0.12 -5.92 7.29
C MET A 281 -1.20 -6.11 8.35
N LEU A 282 -0.91 -6.83 9.43
CA LEU A 282 -1.87 -7.05 10.52
C LEU A 282 -2.26 -5.75 11.21
N HIS A 283 -1.28 -4.90 11.55
CA HIS A 283 -1.50 -3.62 12.19
C HIS A 283 -2.39 -2.72 11.33
N LEU A 284 -2.04 -2.60 10.04
CA LEU A 284 -2.79 -1.82 9.08
C LEU A 284 -4.25 -2.28 8.97
N LEU A 285 -4.48 -3.59 8.81
CA LEU A 285 -5.82 -4.13 8.63
C LEU A 285 -6.68 -3.94 9.89
N LEU A 286 -6.14 -4.22 11.07
CA LEU A 286 -6.87 -4.00 12.33
C LEU A 286 -7.22 -2.53 12.52
N ALA A 287 -6.30 -1.61 12.17
CA ALA A 287 -6.57 -0.17 12.20
C ALA A 287 -7.66 0.22 11.19
N ARG A 288 -7.58 -0.25 9.95
CA ARG A 288 -8.62 -0.08 8.90
C ARG A 288 -9.98 -0.62 9.33
N TYR A 289 -10.00 -1.69 10.12
CA TYR A 289 -11.23 -2.30 10.63
C TYR A 289 -11.78 -1.62 11.89
N GLY A 290 -11.11 -0.57 12.39
CA GLY A 290 -11.64 0.32 13.43
C GLY A 290 -11.01 0.16 14.81
N LEU A 291 -9.89 -0.55 14.96
CA LEU A 291 -9.11 -0.50 16.20
C LEU A 291 -8.25 0.77 16.19
N ASN A 292 -8.28 1.53 17.28
CA ASN A 292 -7.47 2.74 17.43
C ASN A 292 -6.21 2.49 18.28
N ASP A 293 -5.40 3.51 18.46
CA ASP A 293 -4.15 3.45 19.23
C ASP A 293 -4.34 3.08 20.72
N ASP A 294 -5.55 3.22 21.27
CA ASP A 294 -5.84 2.77 22.63
C ASP A 294 -6.09 1.26 22.68
N SER A 295 -6.76 0.70 21.68
CA SER A 295 -6.99 -0.74 21.56
C SER A 295 -5.79 -1.52 21.01
N LEU A 296 -4.92 -0.89 20.21
CA LEU A 296 -3.91 -1.58 19.41
C LEU A 296 -2.51 -1.00 19.66
N LEU A 297 -1.55 -1.89 19.89
CA LEU A 297 -0.14 -1.56 19.99
C LEU A 297 0.66 -2.48 19.07
N CYS A 298 1.50 -1.92 18.21
CA CYS A 298 2.53 -2.67 17.49
C CYS A 298 3.91 -2.19 17.94
N ILE A 299 4.77 -3.13 18.31
CA ILE A 299 6.15 -2.85 18.74
C ILE A 299 7.14 -3.50 17.78
N ASP A 300 8.30 -2.88 17.60
CA ASP A 300 9.42 -3.48 16.88
C ASP A 300 10.75 -3.10 17.52
N ALA A 301 11.67 -4.06 17.57
CA ALA A 301 12.98 -3.86 18.17
C ALA A 301 13.92 -3.00 17.30
N LYS A 302 13.69 -2.91 15.99
CA LYS A 302 14.51 -2.13 15.07
C LYS A 302 14.16 -0.64 15.18
N PRO A 303 15.12 0.27 14.95
CA PRO A 303 14.89 1.71 15.01
C PRO A 303 14.06 2.25 13.84
N GLY A 304 13.90 1.50 12.74
CA GLY A 304 13.16 1.93 11.56
C GLY A 304 12.98 0.82 10.54
N THR A 305 12.50 1.18 9.35
CA THR A 305 12.34 0.27 8.22
C THR A 305 13.69 -0.28 7.75
N LEU A 306 13.65 -1.45 7.11
CA LEU A 306 14.87 -2.10 6.63
C LEU A 306 15.51 -1.28 5.50
N LYS A 307 16.79 -0.89 5.72
CA LYS A 307 17.63 -0.27 4.68
C LYS A 307 18.09 -1.27 3.60
N SER A 308 18.19 -2.55 3.96
CA SER A 308 18.49 -3.64 3.03
C SER A 308 17.50 -4.79 3.27
N GLY A 309 16.60 -4.99 2.32
CA GLY A 309 15.52 -5.96 2.35
C GLY A 309 15.97 -7.38 2.01
N GLN A 310 15.41 -8.37 2.71
CA GLN A 310 15.72 -9.79 2.45
C GLN A 310 14.77 -10.40 1.43
N ALA A 311 13.55 -9.86 1.32
CA ALA A 311 12.56 -10.24 0.32
C ALA A 311 12.39 -9.18 -0.77
N ASP A 312 11.82 -9.58 -1.91
CA ASP A 312 11.58 -8.70 -3.06
C ASP A 312 10.38 -9.11 -3.91
N GLY A 313 10.17 -10.41 -4.13
CA GLY A 313 9.09 -10.93 -4.96
C GLY A 313 7.68 -10.84 -4.33
N LEU A 314 6.72 -10.33 -5.11
CA LEU A 314 5.28 -10.28 -4.80
C LEU A 314 4.50 -11.11 -5.82
N GLN A 315 3.86 -12.15 -5.33
CA GLN A 315 3.10 -13.11 -6.12
C GLN A 315 1.72 -12.56 -6.52
N PRO A 316 1.10 -13.07 -7.60
CA PRO A 316 -0.20 -12.61 -8.10
C PRO A 316 -1.29 -12.47 -7.03
N ARG A 317 -1.46 -13.45 -6.14
CA ARG A 317 -2.48 -13.35 -5.08
C ARG A 317 -2.19 -12.21 -4.10
N THR A 318 -0.93 -11.97 -3.78
CA THR A 318 -0.55 -10.84 -2.93
C THR A 318 -0.83 -9.51 -3.62
N LEU A 319 -0.55 -9.40 -4.93
CA LEU A 319 -0.86 -8.21 -5.72
C LEU A 319 -2.37 -7.95 -5.79
N GLU A 320 -3.20 -8.99 -5.94
CA GLU A 320 -4.66 -8.87 -5.86
C GLU A 320 -5.11 -8.27 -4.51
N VAL A 321 -4.56 -8.78 -3.40
CA VAL A 321 -4.86 -8.28 -2.05
C VAL A 321 -4.39 -6.83 -1.89
N LEU A 322 -3.15 -6.51 -2.27
CA LEU A 322 -2.63 -5.14 -2.20
C LEU A 322 -3.42 -4.18 -3.09
N LYS A 323 -3.90 -4.63 -4.26
CA LYS A 323 -4.77 -3.82 -5.12
C LYS A 323 -6.12 -3.56 -4.46
N SER A 324 -6.73 -4.56 -3.84
CA SER A 324 -7.98 -4.39 -3.07
C SER A 324 -7.83 -3.48 -1.83
N LEU A 325 -6.59 -3.27 -1.37
CA LEU A 325 -6.26 -2.33 -0.30
C LEU A 325 -5.91 -0.92 -0.83
N GLY A 326 -5.73 -0.75 -2.15
CA GLY A 326 -5.27 0.50 -2.76
C GLY A 326 -3.76 0.74 -2.62
N LEU A 327 -2.96 -0.32 -2.45
CA LEU A 327 -1.52 -0.26 -2.15
C LEU A 327 -0.63 -0.78 -3.28
N ALA A 328 -1.23 -1.37 -4.33
CA ALA A 328 -0.46 -2.00 -5.41
C ALA A 328 0.07 -1.01 -6.46
N ASP A 329 -0.48 0.20 -6.57
CA ASP A 329 -0.20 1.07 -7.73
C ASP A 329 1.26 1.50 -7.82
N GLU A 330 1.89 1.86 -6.70
CA GLU A 330 3.33 2.18 -6.66
C GLU A 330 4.19 0.96 -7.00
N ILE A 331 3.80 -0.22 -6.50
CA ILE A 331 4.50 -1.49 -6.73
C ILE A 331 4.45 -1.88 -8.21
N LEU A 332 3.27 -1.78 -8.82
CA LEU A 332 3.06 -2.11 -10.22
C LEU A 332 3.72 -1.10 -11.16
N THR A 333 3.87 0.15 -10.73
CA THR A 333 4.51 1.19 -11.56
C THR A 333 6.03 1.09 -11.52
N ASP A 334 6.60 0.91 -10.33
CA ASP A 334 8.06 1.04 -10.13
C ASP A 334 8.78 -0.30 -9.96
N GLY A 335 8.05 -1.38 -9.68
CA GLY A 335 8.61 -2.73 -9.56
C GLY A 335 9.04 -3.31 -10.90
N CYS A 336 9.92 -4.32 -10.85
CA CYS A 336 10.26 -5.10 -12.04
C CYS A 336 9.26 -6.24 -12.23
N HIS A 337 8.61 -6.28 -13.38
CA HIS A 337 7.64 -7.31 -13.75
C HIS A 337 8.39 -8.53 -14.30
N MET A 338 8.14 -9.70 -13.71
CA MET A 338 8.65 -10.98 -14.17
C MET A 338 7.53 -11.74 -14.86
N GLU A 339 7.53 -11.69 -16.18
CA GLU A 339 6.51 -12.35 -17.01
C GLU A 339 6.93 -13.75 -17.47
N GLU A 340 8.24 -13.97 -17.62
CA GLU A 340 8.81 -15.19 -18.19
C GLU A 340 10.00 -15.70 -17.37
N VAL A 341 10.19 -17.02 -17.40
CA VAL A 341 11.36 -17.72 -16.87
C VAL A 341 12.15 -18.36 -17.99
N ALA A 342 13.45 -18.06 -18.07
CA ALA A 342 14.39 -18.71 -18.98
C ALA A 342 15.14 -19.84 -18.27
N PHE A 343 15.12 -21.03 -18.85
CA PHE A 343 15.89 -22.19 -18.36
C PHE A 343 17.17 -22.35 -19.16
N TRP A 344 18.30 -22.37 -18.44
CA TRP A 344 19.63 -22.57 -18.99
C TRP A 344 20.23 -23.84 -18.40
N ASN A 345 20.64 -24.78 -19.25
CA ASN A 345 21.15 -26.08 -18.84
C ASN A 345 22.51 -26.36 -19.49
N PRO A 346 23.29 -27.36 -19.02
CA PRO A 346 24.56 -27.72 -19.63
C PRO A 346 24.38 -28.09 -21.10
N SER A 347 25.18 -27.50 -21.98
CA SER A 347 25.15 -27.82 -23.40
C SER A 347 26.09 -29.00 -23.70
N PRO A 348 25.72 -29.92 -24.60
CA PRO A 348 26.66 -30.91 -25.13
C PRO A 348 27.79 -30.26 -25.95
N ASP A 349 27.60 -29.01 -26.40
CA ASP A 349 28.63 -28.19 -27.03
C ASP A 349 29.57 -27.59 -25.97
N LYS A 350 30.82 -28.08 -25.95
CA LYS A 350 31.84 -27.66 -24.97
C LYS A 350 32.20 -26.17 -25.07
N GLU A 351 32.01 -25.55 -26.23
CA GLU A 351 32.26 -24.11 -26.41
C GLU A 351 31.14 -23.26 -25.79
N LYS A 352 29.90 -23.77 -25.80
CA LYS A 352 28.75 -23.09 -25.21
C LYS A 352 28.66 -23.27 -23.70
N VAL A 353 29.08 -24.41 -23.14
CA VAL A 353 28.99 -24.77 -21.71
C VAL A 353 27.56 -24.83 -21.16
N ILE A 354 26.78 -23.76 -21.27
CA ILE A 354 25.35 -23.69 -21.01
C ILE A 354 24.59 -23.19 -22.24
N GLU A 355 23.35 -23.60 -22.42
CA GLU A 355 22.45 -23.06 -23.44
C GLU A 355 21.02 -22.92 -22.92
N ARG A 356 20.27 -21.98 -23.50
CA ARG A 356 18.85 -21.78 -23.19
C ARG A 356 18.03 -22.90 -23.80
N THR A 357 17.39 -23.71 -22.97
CA THR A 357 16.56 -24.83 -23.42
C THR A 357 15.09 -24.44 -23.60
N SER A 358 14.58 -23.53 -22.78
CA SER A 358 13.19 -23.08 -22.86
C SER A 358 12.97 -21.70 -22.25
N ILE A 359 11.88 -21.06 -22.66
CA ILE A 359 11.28 -19.89 -22.02
C ILE A 359 9.81 -20.23 -21.78
N VAL A 360 9.33 -20.05 -20.56
CA VAL A 360 7.94 -20.32 -20.17
C VAL A 360 7.36 -19.12 -19.41
N PRO A 361 6.03 -18.94 -19.38
CA PRO A 361 5.40 -17.97 -18.51
C PRO A 361 5.75 -18.20 -17.04
N ASP A 362 6.04 -17.13 -16.30
CA ASP A 362 6.30 -17.20 -14.85
C ASP A 362 5.04 -17.59 -14.07
N VAL A 363 3.88 -17.09 -14.52
CA VAL A 363 2.57 -17.43 -13.97
C VAL A 363 1.72 -18.08 -15.07
N ALA A 364 1.35 -19.34 -14.86
CA ALA A 364 0.60 -20.17 -15.80
C ALA A 364 -0.84 -20.47 -15.35
N VAL A 365 -1.23 -20.02 -14.15
CA VAL A 365 -2.62 -20.09 -13.68
C VAL A 365 -3.34 -18.75 -13.89
N PRO A 366 -4.65 -18.74 -14.19
CA PRO A 366 -5.40 -17.50 -14.32
C PRO A 366 -5.33 -16.65 -13.05
N ALA A 367 -4.85 -15.42 -13.19
CA ALA A 367 -4.79 -14.44 -12.12
C ALA A 367 -5.08 -13.05 -12.69
N ARG A 368 -5.45 -12.10 -11.81
CA ARG A 368 -5.62 -10.72 -12.25
C ARG A 368 -4.32 -10.13 -12.82
N PHE A 369 -3.21 -10.47 -12.18
CA PHE A 369 -1.86 -10.09 -12.58
C PHE A 369 -1.13 -11.36 -13.01
N GLN A 370 -0.93 -11.53 -14.32
CA GLN A 370 -0.31 -12.72 -14.90
C GLN A 370 1.24 -12.67 -14.82
N HIS A 371 1.77 -12.13 -13.73
CA HIS A 371 3.21 -11.92 -13.50
C HIS A 371 3.52 -11.79 -12.01
N GLU A 372 4.76 -12.10 -11.62
CA GLU A 372 5.33 -11.72 -10.33
C GLU A 372 5.96 -10.32 -10.43
N VAL A 373 5.91 -9.52 -9.37
CA VAL A 373 6.61 -8.21 -9.33
C VAL A 373 7.67 -8.22 -8.25
N THR A 374 8.88 -7.80 -8.58
CA THR A 374 9.94 -7.63 -7.58
C THR A 374 10.19 -6.16 -7.27
N ILE A 375 10.30 -5.84 -5.98
CA ILE A 375 10.62 -4.50 -5.50
C ILE A 375 11.24 -4.59 -4.10
N HIS A 376 12.15 -3.68 -3.75
CA HIS A 376 12.79 -3.68 -2.43
C HIS A 376 11.78 -3.77 -1.26
N GLN A 377 11.93 -4.73 -0.35
CA GLN A 377 11.04 -4.92 0.81
C GLN A 377 10.82 -3.63 1.62
N GLY A 378 11.85 -2.79 1.79
CA GLY A 378 11.71 -1.52 2.51
C GLY A 378 10.69 -0.56 1.86
N ARG A 379 10.47 -0.65 0.53
CA ARG A 379 9.40 0.11 -0.14
C ARG A 379 8.03 -0.44 0.20
N ILE A 380 7.88 -1.76 0.26
CA ILE A 380 6.62 -2.41 0.66
C ILE A 380 6.27 -2.05 2.11
N GLU A 381 7.24 -2.14 3.02
CA GLU A 381 7.08 -1.74 4.42
C GLU A 381 6.69 -0.26 4.54
N ARG A 382 7.36 0.63 3.78
CA ARG A 382 6.99 2.06 3.73
C ARG A 382 5.57 2.27 3.23
N ILE A 383 5.13 1.58 2.18
CA ILE A 383 3.78 1.71 1.62
C ILE A 383 2.73 1.34 2.68
N LEU A 384 2.93 0.21 3.37
CA LEU A 384 2.05 -0.24 4.45
C LEU A 384 2.04 0.75 5.63
N GLU A 385 3.20 1.25 6.04
CA GLU A 385 3.34 2.18 7.17
C GLU A 385 2.76 3.57 6.84
N THR A 386 2.96 4.06 5.62
CA THR A 386 2.38 5.33 5.15
C THR A 386 0.85 5.28 5.17
N ASP A 387 0.28 4.16 4.74
CA ASP A 387 -1.16 3.99 4.79
C ASP A 387 -1.69 3.80 6.22
N LEU A 388 -0.94 3.09 7.08
CA LEU A 388 -1.27 2.93 8.50
C LEU A 388 -1.41 4.28 9.22
N LEU A 389 -0.56 5.26 8.89
CA LEU A 389 -0.60 6.60 9.51
C LEU A 389 -1.89 7.38 9.21
N ARG A 390 -2.72 6.92 8.26
CA ARG A 390 -4.07 7.47 8.04
C ARG A 390 -5.06 7.05 9.12
N TYR A 391 -4.78 5.96 9.84
CA TYR A 391 -5.67 5.35 10.83
C TYR A 391 -5.09 5.36 12.25
N SER A 392 -3.75 5.38 12.37
CA SER A 392 -3.01 5.37 13.63
C SER A 392 -2.14 6.61 13.72
N LYS A 393 -2.29 7.41 14.78
CA LYS A 393 -1.42 8.56 15.03
C LYS A 393 -0.08 8.11 15.59
N ARG A 394 -0.08 7.00 16.34
CA ARG A 394 1.12 6.43 16.96
C ARG A 394 2.01 5.71 15.95
N GLY A 395 1.42 5.01 14.97
CA GLY A 395 2.16 4.11 14.10
C GLY A 395 2.82 2.96 14.89
N VAL A 396 3.95 2.46 14.39
CA VAL A 396 4.75 1.42 15.05
C VAL A 396 5.61 2.01 16.15
N GLN A 397 5.60 1.42 17.34
CA GLN A 397 6.55 1.78 18.39
C GLN A 397 7.89 1.07 18.19
N ARG A 398 8.86 1.79 17.63
CA ARG A 398 10.23 1.31 17.35
C ARG A 398 11.10 1.27 18.61
N ASN A 399 12.32 0.74 18.48
CA ASN A 399 13.29 0.57 19.58
C ASN A 399 12.71 -0.15 20.82
N THR A 400 11.70 -0.99 20.59
CA THR A 400 10.94 -1.64 21.64
C THR A 400 10.94 -3.14 21.41
N LYS A 401 11.76 -3.85 22.19
CA LYS A 401 11.88 -5.31 22.09
C LYS A 401 10.99 -6.01 23.11
N LEU A 402 10.41 -7.13 22.70
CA LEU A 402 9.78 -8.06 23.62
C LEU A 402 10.85 -8.87 24.36
N VAL A 403 10.69 -9.00 25.68
CA VAL A 403 11.57 -9.77 26.55
C VAL A 403 10.92 -11.10 26.94
N ASP A 404 9.68 -11.07 27.40
CA ASP A 404 8.94 -12.26 27.86
C ASP A 404 7.43 -12.13 27.63
N VAL A 405 6.74 -13.26 27.52
CA VAL A 405 5.28 -13.35 27.42
C VAL A 405 4.78 -14.51 28.27
N LYS A 406 3.73 -14.29 29.05
CA LYS A 406 3.00 -15.34 29.77
C LYS A 406 1.50 -15.08 29.77
N ILE A 407 0.73 -16.14 30.03
CA ILE A 407 -0.71 -16.05 30.28
C ILE A 407 -0.91 -16.11 31.80
N ASP A 408 -1.47 -15.06 32.37
CA ASP A 408 -1.76 -14.89 33.79
C ASP A 408 -3.25 -14.52 33.98
N GLU A 409 -4.10 -15.53 34.06
CA GLU A 409 -5.55 -15.34 34.22
C GLU A 409 -5.94 -14.88 35.64
N ALA A 410 -5.07 -15.10 36.63
CA ALA A 410 -5.33 -14.73 38.02
C ALA A 410 -5.17 -13.21 38.24
N GLY A 411 -4.22 -12.58 37.55
CA GLY A 411 -4.01 -11.13 37.64
C GLY A 411 -5.09 -10.30 36.95
N ASP A 412 -5.55 -10.73 35.77
CA ASP A 412 -6.63 -10.10 35.02
C ASP A 412 -7.20 -11.10 33.99
N ALA A 413 -8.43 -11.55 34.21
CA ALA A 413 -9.08 -12.54 33.34
C ALA A 413 -9.53 -11.96 31.98
N GLU A 414 -9.73 -10.64 31.87
CA GLU A 414 -10.09 -9.99 30.61
C GLU A 414 -8.84 -9.75 29.75
N PHE A 415 -7.75 -9.29 30.38
CA PHE A 415 -6.44 -9.05 29.75
C PHE A 415 -5.38 -10.03 30.29
N PRO A 416 -5.50 -11.35 29.99
CA PRO A 416 -4.66 -12.37 30.62
C PRO A 416 -3.24 -12.44 30.07
N VAL A 417 -2.97 -11.89 28.88
CA VAL A 417 -1.63 -11.95 28.29
C VAL A 417 -0.76 -10.85 28.88
N VAL A 418 0.32 -11.23 29.55
CA VAL A 418 1.31 -10.31 30.13
C VAL A 418 2.56 -10.37 29.29
N ALA A 419 2.97 -9.22 28.76
CA ALA A 419 4.21 -9.07 28.02
C ALA A 419 5.16 -8.13 28.77
N GLU A 420 6.42 -8.53 28.90
CA GLU A 420 7.51 -7.66 29.33
C GLU A 420 8.20 -7.10 28.09
N ILE A 421 8.23 -5.78 27.99
CA ILE A 421 8.86 -5.07 26.88
C ILE A 421 9.96 -4.15 27.40
N GLU A 422 10.99 -3.94 26.60
CA GLU A 422 12.08 -3.03 26.88
C GLU A 422 12.16 -1.99 25.76
N THR A 423 11.95 -0.73 26.12
CA THR A 423 12.07 0.42 25.24
C THR A 423 13.25 1.26 25.71
N ASP A 424 14.24 1.44 24.85
CA ASP A 424 15.45 2.23 25.15
C ASP A 424 16.11 1.85 26.48
N GLY A 425 16.19 0.54 26.76
CA GLY A 425 16.77 -0.02 27.99
C GLY A 425 15.85 0.01 29.22
N THR A 426 14.68 0.65 29.14
CA THR A 426 13.69 0.70 30.23
C THR A 426 12.66 -0.42 30.07
N ARG A 427 12.55 -1.28 31.08
CA ARG A 427 11.58 -2.37 31.10
C ARG A 427 10.23 -1.91 31.65
N ARG A 428 9.16 -2.37 31.01
CA ARG A 428 7.78 -2.16 31.47
C ARG A 428 6.90 -3.36 31.11
N THR A 429 5.80 -3.50 31.83
CA THR A 429 4.85 -4.60 31.66
C THR A 429 3.57 -4.09 31.00
N ILE A 430 3.13 -4.81 29.98
CA ILE A 430 1.86 -4.55 29.29
C ILE A 430 0.93 -5.74 29.45
N ARG A 431 -0.37 -5.48 29.49
CA ARG A 431 -1.41 -6.52 29.47
C ARG A 431 -2.26 -6.42 28.22
N SER A 432 -2.65 -7.56 27.66
CA SER A 432 -3.48 -7.59 26.46
C SER A 432 -4.53 -8.70 26.48
N LYS A 433 -5.62 -8.50 25.71
CA LYS A 433 -6.59 -9.58 25.46
C LYS A 433 -5.98 -10.62 24.53
N HIS A 434 -5.30 -10.16 23.49
CA HIS A 434 -4.58 -10.99 22.54
C HIS A 434 -3.19 -10.43 22.20
N LEU A 435 -2.23 -11.31 21.95
CA LEU A 435 -0.89 -10.97 21.47
C LEU A 435 -0.57 -11.74 20.19
N VAL A 436 -0.02 -11.07 19.18
CA VAL A 436 0.38 -11.68 17.91
C VAL A 436 1.88 -11.52 17.68
N GLY A 437 2.60 -12.63 17.63
CA GLY A 437 4.01 -12.69 17.28
C GLY A 437 4.23 -12.69 15.77
N ALA A 438 4.69 -11.56 15.25
CA ALA A 438 5.16 -11.34 13.89
C ALA A 438 6.69 -11.06 13.87
N ASP A 439 7.40 -11.60 14.86
CA ASP A 439 8.80 -11.31 15.21
C ASP A 439 9.81 -12.28 14.55
N GLY A 440 9.40 -12.93 13.47
CA GLY A 440 10.26 -13.63 12.52
C GLY A 440 10.81 -14.97 12.98
N ALA A 441 11.80 -15.48 12.23
CA ALA A 441 12.34 -16.84 12.41
C ALA A 441 12.88 -17.12 13.82
N HIS A 442 13.34 -16.09 14.53
CA HIS A 442 13.80 -16.15 15.91
C HIS A 442 12.78 -15.58 16.91
N SER A 443 11.50 -15.77 16.63
CA SER A 443 10.38 -15.31 17.48
C SER A 443 10.60 -15.60 18.97
N VAL A 444 10.56 -14.53 19.77
CA VAL A 444 10.52 -14.55 21.23
C VAL A 444 9.16 -15.07 21.68
N VAL A 445 8.07 -14.58 21.05
CA VAL A 445 6.69 -15.00 21.35
C VAL A 445 6.56 -16.51 21.26
N ARG A 446 7.00 -17.10 20.14
CA ARG A 446 6.98 -18.55 19.91
C ARG A 446 7.71 -19.30 21.03
N ARG A 447 8.90 -18.84 21.43
CA ARG A 447 9.71 -19.49 22.48
C ARG A 447 9.05 -19.41 23.86
N CYS A 448 8.58 -18.23 24.26
CA CYS A 448 7.90 -18.03 25.55
C CYS A 448 6.65 -18.91 25.66
N MET A 449 5.96 -19.12 24.54
CA MET A 449 4.79 -19.99 24.45
C MET A 449 5.11 -21.49 24.29
N GLY A 450 6.38 -21.89 24.30
CA GLY A 450 6.79 -23.30 24.20
C GLY A 450 6.55 -23.93 22.82
N LEU A 451 6.21 -23.14 21.81
CA LEU A 451 6.01 -23.61 20.44
C LEU A 451 7.36 -23.90 19.78
N LYS A 452 7.48 -25.04 19.10
CA LYS A 452 8.75 -25.49 18.49
C LYS A 452 8.62 -25.50 16.98
N LEU A 453 9.61 -24.95 16.29
CA LEU A 453 9.77 -25.12 14.85
C LEU A 453 10.32 -26.53 14.60
N VAL A 454 9.48 -27.40 14.02
CA VAL A 454 9.82 -28.77 13.65
C VAL A 454 10.11 -28.80 12.15
N GLY A 455 11.19 -29.47 11.78
CA GLY A 455 11.58 -29.63 10.38
C GLY A 455 13.07 -29.88 10.23
N GLU A 456 13.49 -30.05 8.98
CA GLU A 456 14.84 -30.45 8.62
C GLU A 456 15.61 -29.26 8.04
N SER A 457 16.93 -29.36 8.04
CA SER A 457 17.79 -28.37 7.39
C SER A 457 18.61 -29.09 6.35
N MET A 458 18.59 -28.58 5.13
CA MET A 458 19.39 -29.12 4.04
C MET A 458 20.82 -28.60 4.17
N ASP A 459 21.78 -29.37 3.67
CA ASP A 459 23.22 -29.04 3.74
C ASP A 459 23.69 -28.04 2.67
N HIS A 460 22.78 -27.57 1.81
CA HIS A 460 23.11 -26.62 0.74
C HIS A 460 23.11 -25.17 1.24
N ILE A 461 24.22 -24.47 0.98
CA ILE A 461 24.40 -23.05 1.26
C ILE A 461 24.27 -22.26 -0.04
N TRP A 462 23.52 -21.17 0.01
CA TRP A 462 23.30 -20.27 -1.12
C TRP A 462 23.80 -18.87 -0.77
N GLY A 463 24.66 -18.32 -1.60
CA GLY A 463 24.98 -16.90 -1.59
C GLY A 463 23.87 -16.11 -2.27
N VAL A 464 23.57 -14.93 -1.77
CA VAL A 464 22.65 -13.98 -2.40
C VAL A 464 23.33 -12.64 -2.48
N VAL A 465 23.25 -11.99 -3.63
CA VAL A 465 23.83 -10.66 -3.85
C VAL A 465 22.92 -9.81 -4.72
N ASP A 466 22.69 -8.57 -4.29
CA ASP A 466 21.98 -7.52 -5.03
C ASP A 466 23.01 -6.56 -5.57
N LEU A 467 23.04 -6.41 -6.89
CA LEU A 467 24.00 -5.56 -7.56
C LEU A 467 23.51 -5.01 -8.89
N VAL A 468 24.14 -3.92 -9.33
CA VAL A 468 24.12 -3.50 -10.73
C VAL A 468 25.18 -4.31 -11.49
N VAL A 469 24.71 -5.11 -12.46
CA VAL A 469 25.54 -6.08 -13.18
C VAL A 469 26.06 -5.52 -14.51
N ASP A 470 27.32 -5.82 -14.83
CA ASP A 470 27.90 -5.76 -16.18
C ASP A 470 28.16 -7.20 -16.66
N THR A 471 27.53 -7.58 -17.78
CA THR A 471 27.55 -8.94 -18.34
C THR A 471 27.16 -8.93 -19.81
N ASP A 472 27.65 -9.92 -20.57
CA ASP A 472 27.16 -10.27 -21.91
C ASP A 472 26.13 -11.41 -21.91
N PHE A 473 25.70 -11.88 -20.74
CA PHE A 473 24.66 -12.90 -20.62
C PHE A 473 23.31 -12.35 -21.15
N PRO A 474 22.71 -12.98 -22.17
CA PRO A 474 21.62 -12.37 -22.94
C PRO A 474 20.31 -12.26 -22.17
N ASP A 475 20.12 -13.03 -21.09
CA ASP A 475 18.88 -13.09 -20.32
C ASP A 475 19.00 -12.48 -18.91
N ILE A 476 20.01 -11.65 -18.63
CA ILE A 476 20.22 -11.08 -17.28
C ILE A 476 19.02 -10.28 -16.75
N ARG A 477 18.16 -9.78 -17.65
CA ARG A 477 16.93 -9.05 -17.32
C ARG A 477 15.66 -9.89 -17.29
N ARG A 478 15.77 -11.21 -17.45
CA ARG A 478 14.69 -12.19 -17.24
C ARG A 478 14.96 -12.99 -15.98
N ARG A 479 13.91 -13.54 -15.37
CA ARG A 479 14.09 -14.56 -14.34
C ARG A 479 14.76 -15.76 -15.00
N CYS A 480 15.88 -16.23 -14.44
CA CYS A 480 16.60 -17.37 -14.99
C CYS A 480 16.83 -18.44 -13.94
N ALA A 481 16.65 -19.70 -14.31
CA ALA A 481 17.19 -20.85 -13.60
C ALA A 481 18.33 -21.44 -14.44
N ILE A 482 19.55 -21.30 -13.93
CA ILE A 482 20.77 -21.72 -14.61
C ILE A 482 21.33 -22.94 -13.90
N HIS A 483 21.47 -24.04 -14.64
CA HIS A 483 22.20 -25.22 -14.24
C HIS A 483 23.47 -25.33 -15.09
N SER A 484 24.62 -25.31 -14.43
CA SER A 484 25.93 -25.45 -15.08
C SER A 484 26.72 -26.60 -14.44
N PRO A 485 27.78 -27.09 -15.09
CA PRO A 485 28.72 -28.03 -14.47
C PRO A 485 29.37 -27.49 -13.19
N ALA A 486 29.47 -26.16 -13.02
CA ALA A 486 30.07 -25.51 -11.86
C ALA A 486 29.09 -25.29 -10.70
N GLY A 487 27.77 -25.47 -10.92
CA GLY A 487 26.72 -25.24 -9.93
C GLY A 487 25.51 -24.49 -10.51
N SER A 488 24.51 -24.28 -9.67
CA SER A 488 23.26 -23.61 -10.05
C SER A 488 23.26 -22.11 -9.67
N VAL A 489 22.68 -21.28 -10.53
CA VAL A 489 22.40 -19.85 -10.25
C VAL A 489 20.96 -19.53 -10.60
N MET A 490 20.30 -18.72 -9.76
CA MET A 490 19.02 -18.11 -10.10
C MET A 490 19.20 -16.59 -10.27
N VAL A 491 18.75 -16.06 -11.40
CA VAL A 491 18.73 -14.63 -11.69
C VAL A 491 17.34 -14.10 -11.40
N ILE A 492 17.26 -13.06 -10.57
CA ILE A 492 16.04 -12.33 -10.28
C ILE A 492 16.26 -10.87 -10.71
N PRO A 493 15.69 -10.43 -11.85
CA PRO A 493 15.79 -9.02 -12.25
C PRO A 493 15.02 -8.16 -11.25
N ARG A 494 15.60 -7.02 -10.85
CA ARG A 494 15.04 -6.10 -9.85
C ARG A 494 14.77 -4.72 -10.44
N GLU A 495 14.10 -3.89 -9.64
CA GLU A 495 13.62 -2.55 -9.99
C GLU A 495 14.75 -1.59 -10.39
N ARG A 496 14.33 -0.50 -11.03
CA ARG A 496 15.19 0.65 -11.31
C ARG A 496 15.45 1.42 -10.01
N ILE A 497 16.71 1.73 -9.73
CA ILE A 497 17.12 2.56 -8.60
C ILE A 497 17.26 4.04 -9.01
N ALA A 498 17.43 4.92 -8.02
CA ALA A 498 17.45 6.37 -8.22
C ALA A 498 18.52 6.86 -9.22
N THR A 499 19.62 6.13 -9.39
CA THR A 499 20.68 6.45 -10.36
C THR A 499 20.26 6.22 -11.82
N GLY A 500 19.14 5.54 -12.05
CA GLY A 500 18.71 5.13 -13.38
C GLY A 500 19.09 3.70 -13.75
N ASP A 501 20.01 3.09 -13.01
CA ASP A 501 20.42 1.70 -13.20
C ASP A 501 19.38 0.71 -12.68
N TYR A 502 19.51 -0.54 -13.13
CA TYR A 502 18.63 -1.63 -12.72
C TYR A 502 19.39 -2.63 -11.85
N LEU A 503 18.82 -2.93 -10.68
CA LEU A 503 19.36 -3.96 -9.82
C LEU A 503 19.08 -5.35 -10.39
N THR A 504 19.92 -6.31 -10.02
CA THR A 504 19.74 -7.74 -10.25
C THR A 504 20.10 -8.47 -8.97
N ARG A 505 19.28 -9.43 -8.56
CA ARG A 505 19.58 -10.34 -7.45
C ARG A 505 20.04 -11.67 -8.02
N LEU A 506 21.17 -12.18 -7.53
CA LEU A 506 21.68 -13.50 -7.87
C LEU A 506 21.60 -14.40 -6.64
N TYR A 507 20.96 -15.56 -6.79
CA TYR A 507 21.12 -16.68 -5.85
C TYR A 507 22.14 -17.64 -6.43
N VAL A 508 23.26 -17.82 -5.75
CA VAL A 508 24.41 -18.62 -6.22
C VAL A 508 24.59 -19.80 -5.29
N GLN A 509 24.55 -21.02 -5.84
CA GLN A 509 24.89 -22.21 -5.08
C GLN A 509 26.39 -22.19 -4.75
N VAL A 510 26.75 -22.30 -3.47
CA VAL A 510 28.15 -22.39 -3.05
C VAL A 510 28.46 -23.86 -2.76
N PRO A 511 29.35 -24.52 -3.54
CA PRO A 511 29.79 -25.89 -3.29
C PRO A 511 30.44 -26.03 -1.91
N GLN A 512 30.36 -27.23 -1.34
CA GLN A 512 31.12 -27.56 -0.13
C GLN A 512 32.60 -27.76 -0.53
N GLU A 513 33.51 -26.93 -0.01
CA GLU A 513 34.94 -27.19 -0.09
C GLU A 513 35.29 -28.30 0.93
N THR A 514 35.61 -29.50 0.42
CA THR A 514 36.18 -30.73 1.06
C THR A 514 35.74 -31.12 2.49
N PRO A 515 35.30 -32.38 2.73
CA PRO A 515 35.13 -32.87 4.09
C PRO A 515 36.46 -32.82 4.86
N PRO A 516 36.44 -32.67 6.21
CA PRO A 516 37.67 -32.65 7.00
C PRO A 516 38.52 -33.89 6.71
N GLU A 517 39.84 -33.73 6.64
CA GLU A 517 40.80 -34.85 6.48
C GLU A 517 40.46 -36.01 7.42
N GLU A 518 40.68 -37.25 6.95
CA GLU A 518 40.34 -38.55 7.56
C GLU A 518 40.85 -38.82 8.99
N SER A 519 41.40 -37.83 9.71
CA SER A 519 42.00 -38.01 11.02
C SER A 519 41.02 -37.98 12.21
N GLN A 520 39.71 -37.78 11.99
CA GLN A 520 38.71 -37.78 13.06
C GLN A 520 37.43 -38.56 12.71
N LYS A 521 37.54 -39.88 12.50
CA LYS A 521 36.37 -40.76 12.62
C LYS A 521 36.00 -40.91 14.10
N PRO A 522 34.79 -40.55 14.54
CA PRO A 522 34.31 -40.97 15.85
C PRO A 522 34.08 -42.48 15.81
N VAL A 523 34.76 -43.19 16.71
CA VAL A 523 34.42 -44.58 17.03
C VAL A 523 33.11 -44.54 17.82
N ASN A 524 31.98 -44.55 17.10
CA ASN A 524 30.67 -45.10 17.47
C ASN A 524 29.58 -44.50 16.55
N GLY A 525 28.85 -45.37 15.86
CA GLY A 525 27.94 -45.05 14.76
C GLY A 525 26.66 -44.31 15.14
N THR A 526 26.77 -43.02 15.45
CA THR A 526 25.64 -42.08 15.46
C THR A 526 26.05 -40.82 14.69
N THR A 527 25.77 -40.78 13.39
CA THR A 527 25.89 -39.57 12.55
C THR A 527 24.76 -38.59 12.87
N ALA A 528 24.90 -37.88 13.99
CA ALA A 528 24.23 -36.60 14.21
C ALA A 528 25.31 -35.52 14.03
N GLN A 529 25.43 -34.96 12.83
CA GLN A 529 26.27 -33.78 12.60
C GLN A 529 25.81 -32.66 13.53
N SER A 530 26.72 -32.14 14.34
CA SER A 530 26.39 -31.17 15.38
C SER A 530 26.02 -29.80 14.76
N LYS A 531 25.09 -29.08 15.37
CA LYS A 531 24.72 -27.69 14.99
C LYS A 531 25.92 -26.71 14.95
N GLY A 532 27.06 -27.07 15.55
CA GLY A 532 28.27 -26.26 15.60
C GLY A 532 29.00 -26.14 14.26
N ASP A 533 29.15 -27.24 13.52
CA ASP A 533 29.91 -27.27 12.26
C ASP A 533 29.24 -26.45 11.15
N THR A 534 27.92 -26.39 11.14
CA THR A 534 27.15 -25.69 10.11
C THR A 534 27.18 -24.17 10.25
N ARG A 535 27.23 -23.64 11.48
CA ARG A 535 27.38 -22.20 11.73
C ARG A 535 28.76 -21.71 11.30
N ALA A 536 29.79 -22.51 11.54
CA ALA A 536 31.17 -22.25 11.12
C ALA A 536 31.31 -22.23 9.58
N ARG A 537 30.63 -23.13 8.87
CA ARG A 537 30.58 -23.16 7.39
C ARG A 537 29.92 -21.91 6.78
N ARG A 538 28.79 -21.44 7.34
CA ARG A 538 28.11 -20.22 6.84
C ARG A 538 28.99 -18.97 6.98
N SER A 539 29.78 -18.87 8.05
CA SER A 539 30.72 -17.76 8.25
C SER A 539 31.92 -17.77 7.31
N GLN A 540 32.14 -18.84 6.53
CA GLN A 540 33.21 -18.94 5.54
C GLN A 540 32.79 -18.44 4.15
N VAL A 541 31.50 -18.27 3.88
CA VAL A 541 31.03 -17.69 2.61
C VAL A 541 31.35 -16.20 2.60
N THR A 542 32.11 -15.78 1.59
CA THR A 542 32.48 -14.37 1.35
C THR A 542 31.84 -13.85 0.07
N GLN A 543 31.70 -12.53 -0.04
CA GLN A 543 31.22 -11.88 -1.27
C GLN A 543 32.05 -12.28 -2.50
N GLU A 544 33.37 -12.36 -2.34
CA GLU A 544 34.30 -12.78 -3.39
C GLU A 544 34.05 -14.23 -3.81
N SER A 545 33.76 -15.12 -2.85
CA SER A 545 33.41 -16.50 -3.16
C SER A 545 32.11 -16.60 -3.95
N ILE A 546 31.10 -15.77 -3.65
CA ILE A 546 29.82 -15.74 -4.38
C ILE A 546 30.07 -15.34 -5.84
N PHE A 547 30.83 -14.27 -6.08
CA PHE A 547 31.14 -13.84 -7.44
C PHE A 547 31.99 -14.84 -8.20
N ARG A 548 32.94 -15.51 -7.55
CA ARG A 548 33.74 -16.56 -8.17
C ARG A 548 32.88 -17.70 -8.68
N HIS A 549 31.95 -18.19 -7.86
CA HIS A 549 31.05 -19.27 -8.25
C HIS A 549 30.04 -18.83 -9.31
N ALA A 550 29.50 -17.60 -9.21
CA ALA A 550 28.66 -17.04 -10.27
C ALA A 550 29.41 -17.01 -11.61
N ALA A 551 30.61 -16.40 -11.66
CA ALA A 551 31.41 -16.30 -12.88
C ALA A 551 31.74 -17.67 -13.50
N GLN A 552 31.92 -18.71 -12.69
CA GLN A 552 32.09 -20.08 -13.20
C GLN A 552 30.80 -20.65 -13.79
N ALA A 553 29.66 -20.43 -13.14
CA ALA A 553 28.37 -20.94 -13.59
C ALA A 553 27.82 -20.24 -14.84
N PHE A 554 28.19 -18.97 -15.06
CA PHE A 554 27.78 -18.20 -16.25
C PHE A 554 28.63 -18.46 -17.49
N LYS A 555 29.72 -19.23 -17.41
CA LYS A 555 30.57 -19.50 -18.59
C LYS A 555 29.71 -19.99 -19.77
N PRO A 556 29.93 -19.46 -20.99
CA PRO A 556 31.09 -18.68 -21.43
C PRO A 556 30.91 -17.16 -21.24
N TYR A 557 29.77 -16.72 -20.74
CA TYR A 557 29.44 -15.33 -20.49
C TYR A 557 30.23 -14.79 -19.29
N TYR A 558 30.61 -13.51 -19.34
CA TYR A 558 31.22 -12.84 -18.20
C TYR A 558 30.14 -12.21 -17.32
N ILE A 559 30.35 -12.13 -16.01
CA ILE A 559 29.47 -11.40 -15.09
C ILE A 559 30.30 -10.76 -13.98
N ARG A 560 30.05 -9.48 -13.70
CA ARG A 560 30.74 -8.72 -12.65
C ARG A 560 29.90 -7.53 -12.18
N PRO A 561 30.20 -6.92 -11.02
CA PRO A 561 29.66 -5.62 -10.66
C PRO A 561 30.06 -4.56 -11.71
N LYS A 562 29.13 -3.67 -12.05
CA LYS A 562 29.34 -2.64 -13.07
C LYS A 562 30.47 -1.66 -12.70
N GLU A 563 30.56 -1.30 -11.43
CA GLU A 563 31.57 -0.40 -10.87
C GLU A 563 31.80 -0.65 -9.37
N GLU A 564 32.75 0.07 -8.78
CA GLU A 564 33.00 0.02 -7.33
C GLU A 564 31.78 0.58 -6.58
N GLY A 565 31.30 -0.15 -5.56
CA GLY A 565 30.07 0.21 -4.85
C GLY A 565 28.77 -0.23 -5.50
N ALA A 566 28.81 -0.92 -6.66
CA ALA A 566 27.61 -1.44 -7.35
C ALA A 566 26.91 -2.61 -6.61
N VAL A 567 27.42 -3.04 -5.46
CA VAL A 567 26.83 -4.09 -4.63
C VAL A 567 26.09 -3.43 -3.47
N ASP A 568 24.78 -3.53 -3.49
CA ASP A 568 23.90 -2.91 -2.49
C ASP A 568 23.84 -3.76 -1.22
N TRP A 569 23.81 -5.09 -1.38
CA TRP A 569 23.64 -6.02 -0.29
C TRP A 569 24.05 -7.45 -0.69
N TRP A 570 24.53 -8.24 0.28
CA TRP A 570 24.72 -9.66 0.11
C TRP A 570 24.51 -10.42 1.43
N ALA A 571 24.20 -11.71 1.33
CA ALA A 571 24.13 -12.62 2.46
C ALA A 571 24.36 -14.08 2.03
N ALA A 572 24.63 -14.96 2.99
CA ALA A 572 24.61 -16.40 2.78
C ALA A 572 23.41 -17.00 3.51
N TYR A 573 22.65 -17.89 2.88
CA TYR A 573 21.48 -18.56 3.45
C TYR A 573 21.71 -20.07 3.50
N GLN A 574 21.22 -20.68 4.58
CA GLN A 574 21.04 -22.11 4.64
C GLN A 574 19.56 -22.43 4.46
N ILE A 575 19.26 -23.40 3.61
CA ILE A 575 17.89 -23.86 3.39
C ILE A 575 17.43 -24.66 4.61
N GLY A 576 16.39 -24.20 5.29
CA GLY A 576 15.71 -24.96 6.33
C GLY A 576 14.20 -24.84 6.17
N GLN A 577 13.52 -25.98 6.06
CA GLN A 577 12.06 -26.05 6.04
C GLN A 577 11.57 -26.42 7.43
N ARG A 578 10.82 -25.53 8.09
CA ARG A 578 10.31 -25.74 9.44
C ARG A 578 8.93 -25.12 9.60
N VAL A 579 8.08 -25.76 10.38
CA VAL A 579 6.76 -25.24 10.78
C VAL A 579 6.51 -25.55 12.25
N THR A 580 5.75 -24.72 12.93
CA THR A 580 5.27 -24.99 14.29
C THR A 580 4.01 -25.86 14.26
N ASP A 581 3.88 -26.79 15.20
CA ASP A 581 2.69 -27.66 15.29
C ASP A 581 1.39 -26.90 15.52
N ASN A 582 1.47 -25.75 16.18
CA ASN A 582 0.32 -24.87 16.46
C ASN A 582 0.68 -23.42 16.14
N PHE A 583 -0.30 -22.67 15.65
CA PHE A 583 -0.16 -21.23 15.36
C PHE A 583 -0.83 -20.36 16.43
N THR A 584 -1.53 -20.98 17.37
CA THR A 584 -2.22 -20.30 18.46
C THR A 584 -1.94 -21.00 19.79
N VAL A 585 -2.06 -20.24 20.88
CA VAL A 585 -2.03 -20.73 22.26
C VAL A 585 -3.29 -20.26 22.97
N LYS A 586 -3.93 -21.22 23.63
CA LYS A 586 -5.20 -21.03 24.34
C LYS A 586 -4.99 -20.83 25.84
N ASP A 587 -5.87 -20.07 26.48
CA ASP A 587 -5.96 -20.00 27.94
C ASP A 587 -6.65 -21.24 28.54
N SER A 588 -6.82 -21.28 29.87
CA SER A 588 -7.47 -22.39 30.57
C SER A 588 -8.93 -22.64 30.14
N LYS A 589 -9.57 -21.65 29.51
CA LYS A 589 -10.95 -21.72 29.00
C LYS A 589 -11.00 -22.12 27.53
N GLY A 590 -9.86 -22.39 26.89
CA GLY A 590 -9.78 -22.77 25.49
C GLY A 590 -9.89 -21.60 24.51
N ILE A 591 -9.76 -20.35 24.97
CA ILE A 591 -9.81 -19.15 24.13
C ILE A 591 -8.42 -18.87 23.57
N ASN A 592 -8.28 -18.65 22.26
CA ASN A 592 -7.00 -18.26 21.66
C ASN A 592 -6.56 -16.88 22.17
N ARG A 593 -5.41 -16.83 22.86
CA ARG A 593 -4.85 -15.59 23.43
C ARG A 593 -3.58 -15.14 22.72
N VAL A 594 -2.71 -16.09 22.36
CA VAL A 594 -1.48 -15.76 21.64
C VAL A 594 -1.52 -16.39 20.26
N PHE A 595 -1.18 -15.63 19.25
CA PHE A 595 -1.07 -16.06 17.86
C PHE A 595 0.36 -15.83 17.39
N ILE A 596 0.78 -16.58 16.39
CA ILE A 596 2.01 -16.29 15.63
C ILE A 596 1.65 -16.23 14.14
N VAL A 597 2.36 -15.41 13.35
CA VAL A 597 2.17 -15.23 11.90
C VAL A 597 3.53 -15.21 11.18
N GLY A 598 3.55 -15.60 9.90
CA GLY A 598 4.73 -15.55 9.04
C GLY A 598 5.91 -16.39 9.53
N ASP A 599 7.13 -15.85 9.42
CA ASP A 599 8.37 -16.54 9.82
C ASP A 599 8.40 -17.01 11.30
N ALA A 600 7.54 -16.46 12.16
CA ALA A 600 7.36 -16.98 13.51
C ALA A 600 6.77 -18.40 13.51
N CYS A 601 5.93 -18.72 12.53
CA CYS A 601 5.24 -20.00 12.32
C CYS A 601 5.98 -20.96 11.42
N HIS A 602 6.49 -20.48 10.28
CA HIS A 602 7.05 -21.33 9.23
C HIS A 602 8.23 -20.66 8.55
N THR A 603 9.26 -21.42 8.22
CA THR A 603 10.44 -20.95 7.48
C THR A 603 10.73 -21.93 6.35
N HIS A 604 11.09 -21.46 5.17
CA HIS A 604 11.33 -22.28 4.00
C HIS A 604 12.42 -21.65 3.11
N SER A 605 12.77 -22.28 1.98
CA SER A 605 13.77 -21.72 1.07
C SER A 605 13.29 -20.43 0.39
N PRO A 606 14.20 -19.51 0.02
CA PRO A 606 13.85 -18.32 -0.74
C PRO A 606 13.57 -18.60 -2.23
N LYS A 607 13.81 -19.82 -2.73
CA LYS A 607 13.81 -20.15 -4.17
C LYS A 607 12.47 -19.90 -4.86
N ALA A 608 11.37 -20.11 -4.14
CA ALA A 608 10.02 -19.91 -4.65
C ALA A 608 9.47 -18.50 -4.33
N GLY A 609 10.23 -17.60 -3.70
CA GLY A 609 9.77 -16.24 -3.38
C GLY A 609 8.60 -16.15 -2.38
N GLN A 610 8.30 -17.23 -1.64
CA GLN A 610 7.05 -17.33 -0.89
C GLN A 610 7.02 -16.62 0.46
N GLY A 611 8.17 -16.32 1.06
CA GLY A 611 8.25 -16.05 2.51
C GLY A 611 7.42 -14.85 2.93
N MET A 612 7.68 -13.71 2.30
CA MET A 612 6.93 -12.48 2.53
C MET A 612 5.46 -12.59 2.10
N ASN A 613 5.18 -13.28 0.98
CA ASN A 613 3.83 -13.45 0.45
C ASN A 613 2.94 -14.22 1.44
N VAL A 614 3.35 -15.43 1.82
CA VAL A 614 2.59 -16.29 2.74
C VAL A 614 2.48 -15.64 4.12
N SER A 615 3.55 -14.98 4.59
CA SER A 615 3.56 -14.24 5.85
C SER A 615 2.52 -13.12 5.90
N MET A 616 2.38 -12.32 4.84
CA MET A 616 1.32 -11.30 4.76
C MET A 616 -0.06 -11.92 4.66
N MET A 617 -0.21 -13.07 3.99
CA MET A 617 -1.49 -13.77 3.88
C MET A 617 -1.95 -14.39 5.20
N ASP A 618 -1.04 -14.80 6.09
CA ASP A 618 -1.38 -15.22 7.45
C ASP A 618 -2.04 -14.07 8.23
N SER A 619 -1.42 -12.89 8.17
CA SER A 619 -1.97 -11.68 8.79
C SER A 619 -3.29 -11.24 8.16
N TYR A 620 -3.41 -11.31 6.83
CA TYR A 620 -4.64 -10.96 6.12
C TYR A 620 -5.80 -11.88 6.51
N ASN A 621 -5.54 -13.18 6.70
CA ASN A 621 -6.51 -14.15 7.18
C ASN A 621 -6.92 -13.91 8.65
N LEU A 622 -5.94 -13.64 9.53
CA LEU A 622 -6.19 -13.44 10.97
C LEU A 622 -6.91 -12.11 11.25
N ALA A 623 -6.56 -11.04 10.53
CA ALA A 623 -6.98 -9.68 10.86
C ALA A 623 -8.50 -9.51 10.93
N TRP A 624 -9.24 -9.99 9.92
CA TRP A 624 -10.69 -9.83 9.89
C TRP A 624 -11.37 -10.69 10.96
N LYS A 625 -10.87 -11.91 11.21
CA LYS A 625 -11.41 -12.82 12.24
C LYS A 625 -11.26 -12.21 13.64
N LEU A 626 -10.07 -11.70 13.93
CA LEU A 626 -9.77 -11.05 15.21
C LEU A 626 -10.59 -9.77 15.39
N ALA A 627 -10.71 -8.94 14.34
CA ALA A 627 -11.56 -7.75 14.38
C ALA A 627 -13.04 -8.10 14.60
N TYR A 628 -13.57 -9.15 13.97
CA TYR A 628 -14.95 -9.58 14.18
C TYR A 628 -15.19 -10.02 15.62
N SER A 629 -14.27 -10.81 16.18
CA SER A 629 -14.36 -11.27 17.56
C SER A 629 -14.36 -10.09 18.54
N LEU A 630 -13.39 -9.17 18.39
CA LEU A 630 -13.25 -7.98 19.24
C LEU A 630 -14.42 -7.01 19.12
N HIS A 631 -14.98 -6.87 17.91
CA HIS A 631 -16.12 -5.99 17.67
C HIS A 631 -17.45 -6.60 18.08
N GLY A 632 -17.49 -7.84 18.54
CA GLY A 632 -18.73 -8.50 18.93
C GLY A 632 -19.57 -8.98 17.74
N LEU A 633 -18.95 -9.20 16.58
CA LEU A 633 -19.60 -9.53 15.31
C LEU A 633 -19.68 -11.03 15.03
N THR A 634 -19.01 -11.88 15.81
CA THR A 634 -19.16 -13.35 15.69
C THR A 634 -20.28 -13.85 16.62
N PRO A 635 -20.96 -14.96 16.31
CA PRO A 635 -21.98 -15.52 17.22
C PRO A 635 -21.43 -15.81 18.63
N SER A 636 -20.21 -16.37 18.72
CA SER A 636 -19.55 -16.71 19.99
C SER A 636 -19.18 -15.48 20.83
N SER A 637 -18.87 -14.34 20.20
CA SER A 637 -18.50 -13.11 20.92
C SER A 637 -19.65 -12.50 21.75
N ALA A 638 -20.89 -12.96 21.55
CA ALA A 638 -22.04 -12.56 22.37
C ALA A 638 -21.99 -13.15 23.80
N VAL A 639 -21.23 -14.22 24.02
CA VAL A 639 -21.12 -14.91 25.31
C VAL A 639 -19.70 -14.73 25.86
N PRO A 640 -19.52 -13.93 26.94
CA PRO A 640 -18.20 -13.72 27.52
C PRO A 640 -17.54 -15.03 27.97
N GLY A 641 -16.26 -15.19 27.66
CA GLY A 641 -15.47 -16.34 28.13
C GLY A 641 -15.62 -17.62 27.32
N GLN A 642 -16.20 -17.57 26.12
CA GLN A 642 -16.30 -18.71 25.19
C GLN A 642 -15.23 -18.62 24.08
N SER A 643 -14.73 -19.77 23.60
CA SER A 643 -13.88 -19.81 22.40
C SER A 643 -14.65 -19.33 21.17
N ASP A 644 -13.98 -18.59 20.31
CA ASP A 644 -14.55 -18.08 19.07
C ASP A 644 -14.20 -19.01 17.92
N ALA A 645 -15.22 -19.75 17.43
CA ALA A 645 -15.06 -20.74 16.38
C ALA A 645 -14.61 -20.13 15.04
N VAL A 646 -14.93 -18.86 14.78
CA VAL A 646 -14.44 -18.14 13.58
C VAL A 646 -12.95 -17.89 13.71
N VAL A 647 -12.48 -17.44 14.88
CA VAL A 647 -11.05 -17.20 15.13
C VAL A 647 -10.26 -18.52 15.14
N ASP A 648 -10.83 -19.60 15.67
CA ASP A 648 -10.22 -20.94 15.67
C ASP A 648 -9.82 -21.41 14.26
N THR A 649 -10.55 -20.99 13.22
CA THR A 649 -10.22 -21.36 11.83
C THR A 649 -8.90 -20.78 11.31
N TYR A 650 -8.31 -19.78 11.98
CA TYR A 650 -7.00 -19.27 11.58
C TYR A 650 -5.93 -20.37 11.57
N HIS A 651 -5.89 -21.18 12.63
CA HIS A 651 -4.91 -22.25 12.72
C HIS A 651 -5.15 -23.31 11.64
N SER A 652 -6.37 -23.87 11.55
CA SER A 652 -6.65 -24.96 10.60
C SER A 652 -6.43 -24.55 9.14
N GLU A 653 -6.75 -23.31 8.78
CA GLU A 653 -6.50 -22.80 7.43
C GLU A 653 -5.02 -22.57 7.17
N ARG A 654 -4.35 -21.76 7.99
CA ARG A 654 -2.99 -21.28 7.70
C ARG A 654 -1.91 -22.31 7.98
N HIS A 655 -2.11 -23.17 8.98
CA HIS A 655 -1.20 -24.29 9.25
C HIS A 655 -1.21 -25.30 8.10
N THR A 656 -2.38 -25.63 7.55
CA THR A 656 -2.49 -26.51 6.37
C THR A 656 -1.70 -25.96 5.19
N ILE A 657 -1.86 -24.67 4.88
CA ILE A 657 -1.12 -24.03 3.78
C ILE A 657 0.38 -23.99 4.05
N ALA A 658 0.81 -23.77 5.29
CA ALA A 658 2.23 -23.82 5.65
C ALA A 658 2.83 -25.23 5.51
N GLN A 659 2.06 -26.29 5.79
CA GLN A 659 2.50 -27.68 5.58
C GLN A 659 2.61 -28.00 4.08
N GLU A 660 1.63 -27.59 3.28
CA GLU A 660 1.68 -27.73 1.81
C GLU A 660 2.86 -26.97 1.22
N LEU A 661 3.14 -25.76 1.72
CA LEU A 661 4.31 -24.96 1.34
C LEU A 661 5.62 -25.68 1.59
N ILE A 662 5.75 -26.31 2.77
CA ILE A 662 6.95 -27.08 3.11
C ILE A 662 7.09 -28.32 2.24
N ALA A 663 5.99 -29.03 1.97
CA ALA A 663 5.99 -30.19 1.10
C ALA A 663 6.43 -29.82 -0.32
N PHE A 664 5.86 -28.72 -0.85
CA PHE A 664 6.25 -28.17 -2.15
C PHE A 664 7.71 -27.70 -2.16
N ASP A 665 8.14 -26.91 -1.18
CA ASP A 665 9.51 -26.38 -1.12
C ASP A 665 10.56 -27.49 -0.98
N ARG A 666 10.23 -28.60 -0.29
CA ARG A 666 11.11 -29.78 -0.21
C ARG A 666 11.33 -30.39 -1.59
N ALA A 667 10.26 -30.60 -2.37
CA ALA A 667 10.36 -31.09 -3.74
C ALA A 667 11.15 -30.11 -4.61
N PHE A 668 10.77 -28.83 -4.62
CA PHE A 668 11.37 -27.78 -5.44
C PHE A 668 12.85 -27.54 -5.13
N SER A 669 13.22 -27.44 -3.85
CA SER A 669 14.58 -27.18 -3.41
C SER A 669 15.55 -28.31 -3.74
N SER A 670 15.09 -29.57 -3.68
CA SER A 670 15.90 -30.73 -4.02
C SER A 670 16.33 -30.70 -5.48
N MET A 671 15.42 -30.31 -6.39
CA MET A 671 15.70 -30.28 -7.82
C MET A 671 16.69 -29.17 -8.20
N PHE A 672 16.53 -27.98 -7.63
CA PHE A 672 17.45 -26.86 -7.88
C PHE A 672 18.88 -27.12 -7.40
N SER A 673 19.04 -27.99 -6.41
CA SER A 673 20.34 -28.28 -5.80
C SER A 673 21.00 -29.52 -6.40
N GLY A 674 20.25 -30.33 -7.16
CA GLY A 674 20.74 -31.53 -7.85
C GLY A 674 21.53 -31.19 -9.11
N LYS A 675 22.48 -32.07 -9.47
CA LYS A 675 23.15 -32.00 -10.77
C LYS A 675 22.21 -32.54 -11.85
N ILE A 676 21.98 -31.77 -12.91
CA ILE A 676 21.24 -32.22 -14.11
C ILE A 676 22.26 -32.89 -15.06
N GLY A 677 22.00 -34.14 -15.43
CA GLY A 677 22.88 -34.97 -16.27
C GLY A 677 23.35 -36.27 -15.61
N PRO A 678 24.04 -37.18 -16.34
CA PRO A 678 24.51 -38.46 -15.79
C PRO A 678 25.52 -38.22 -14.67
N SER A 679 25.26 -38.76 -13.47
CA SER A 679 26.22 -38.74 -12.36
C SER A 679 27.27 -39.83 -12.54
N GLU A 680 28.51 -39.59 -12.09
CA GLU A 680 29.58 -40.59 -12.08
C GLU A 680 29.27 -41.79 -11.15
N ASP A 681 28.29 -41.65 -10.26
CA ASP A 681 27.90 -42.65 -9.25
C ASP A 681 26.64 -43.47 -9.63
N GLY A 682 26.13 -43.34 -10.86
CA GLY A 682 25.01 -44.16 -11.35
C GLY A 682 23.63 -43.83 -10.75
N VAL A 683 23.48 -42.70 -10.06
CA VAL A 683 22.18 -42.13 -9.65
C VAL A 683 21.68 -41.21 -10.77
N GLU A 684 20.53 -41.51 -11.38
CA GLU A 684 19.93 -40.65 -12.41
C GLU A 684 19.67 -39.24 -11.84
N GLY A 685 20.33 -38.22 -12.41
CA GLY A 685 20.02 -36.82 -12.16
C GLY A 685 18.64 -36.46 -12.73
N LEU A 686 18.03 -35.39 -12.22
CA LEU A 686 16.72 -34.93 -12.70
C LEU A 686 16.80 -34.44 -14.15
N THR A 687 15.80 -34.80 -14.96
CA THR A 687 15.67 -34.34 -16.35
C THR A 687 15.08 -32.93 -16.43
N HIS A 688 15.26 -32.24 -17.56
CA HIS A 688 14.67 -30.91 -17.79
C HIS A 688 13.14 -30.99 -17.81
N GLU A 689 12.58 -32.05 -18.38
CA GLU A 689 11.14 -32.28 -18.48
C GLU A 689 10.50 -32.45 -17.09
N GLN A 690 11.12 -33.23 -16.20
CA GLN A 690 10.65 -33.38 -14.81
C GLN A 690 10.70 -32.05 -14.05
N PHE A 691 11.74 -31.25 -14.29
CA PHE A 691 11.86 -29.93 -13.69
C PHE A 691 10.72 -29.00 -14.15
N LEU A 692 10.44 -28.96 -15.45
CA LEU A 692 9.35 -28.16 -16.02
C LEU A 692 7.98 -28.63 -15.52
N GLU A 693 7.77 -29.94 -15.39
CA GLU A 693 6.53 -30.49 -14.87
C GLU A 693 6.28 -30.06 -13.43
N VAL A 694 7.29 -30.15 -12.55
CA VAL A 694 7.14 -29.70 -11.14
C VAL A 694 7.00 -28.18 -11.05
N PHE A 695 7.70 -27.42 -11.89
CA PHE A 695 7.51 -25.96 -11.98
C PHE A 695 6.07 -25.61 -12.40
N SER A 696 5.55 -26.29 -13.42
CA SER A 696 4.21 -26.04 -13.95
C SER A 696 3.12 -26.49 -12.97
N THR A 697 3.26 -27.67 -12.36
CA THR A 697 2.29 -28.18 -11.37
C THR A 697 2.34 -27.39 -10.07
N GLY A 698 3.49 -26.85 -9.71
CA GLY A 698 3.69 -25.94 -8.59
C GLY A 698 3.13 -24.54 -8.79
N ASN A 699 2.87 -24.12 -10.04
CA ASN A 699 2.54 -22.74 -10.38
C ASN A 699 1.27 -22.22 -9.68
N GLY A 700 0.26 -23.07 -9.53
CA GLY A 700 -0.94 -22.74 -8.76
C GLY A 700 -0.63 -22.44 -7.30
N PHE A 701 0.29 -23.18 -6.69
CA PHE A 701 0.69 -22.96 -5.31
C PHE A 701 1.60 -21.73 -5.17
N THR A 702 2.64 -21.60 -6.00
CA THR A 702 3.60 -20.49 -5.93
C THR A 702 2.98 -19.13 -6.22
N SER A 703 2.02 -19.05 -7.14
CA SER A 703 1.28 -17.80 -7.36
C SER A 703 0.39 -17.38 -6.18
N GLY A 704 0.16 -18.30 -5.22
CA GLY A 704 -0.83 -18.18 -4.16
C GLY A 704 -2.28 -18.30 -4.66
N CYS A 705 -2.48 -18.48 -5.96
CA CYS A 705 -3.79 -18.45 -6.59
C CYS A 705 -4.54 -19.79 -6.54
N GLY A 706 -3.82 -20.89 -6.33
CA GLY A 706 -4.33 -22.26 -6.24
C GLY A 706 -4.57 -22.75 -4.82
N ILE A 707 -4.43 -21.88 -3.81
CA ILE A 707 -4.70 -22.21 -2.41
C ILE A 707 -6.17 -22.63 -2.23
N GLU A 708 -6.37 -23.74 -1.52
CA GLU A 708 -7.69 -24.24 -1.14
C GLU A 708 -7.73 -24.56 0.36
N TYR A 709 -8.57 -23.87 1.11
CA TYR A 709 -8.78 -24.17 2.52
C TYR A 709 -9.54 -25.49 2.73
N PRO A 710 -9.25 -26.22 3.83
CA PRO A 710 -10.01 -27.40 4.21
C PRO A 710 -11.44 -27.02 4.63
N SER A 711 -12.35 -28.01 4.61
CA SER A 711 -13.72 -27.82 5.11
C SER A 711 -13.69 -27.40 6.58
N SER A 712 -14.51 -26.41 6.92
CA SER A 712 -14.59 -25.86 8.27
C SER A 712 -15.89 -25.07 8.43
N LEU A 713 -16.09 -24.44 9.59
CA LEU A 713 -17.17 -23.47 9.80
C LEU A 713 -17.19 -22.38 8.70
N MET A 714 -16.01 -21.95 8.24
CA MET A 714 -15.84 -20.87 7.26
C MET A 714 -15.78 -21.37 5.81
N VAL A 715 -15.85 -22.69 5.59
CA VAL A 715 -15.71 -23.33 4.28
C VAL A 715 -16.66 -24.53 4.21
N ASP A 716 -17.84 -24.31 3.66
CA ASP A 716 -18.86 -25.33 3.41
C ASP A 716 -18.69 -25.90 2.00
N LYS A 717 -18.06 -27.09 1.90
CA LYS A 717 -17.81 -27.76 0.61
C LYS A 717 -19.01 -28.52 0.05
N ALA A 718 -20.15 -28.56 0.75
CA ALA A 718 -21.46 -28.99 0.26
C ALA A 718 -21.63 -30.39 -0.36
N SER A 719 -20.58 -31.13 -0.69
CA SER A 719 -20.65 -32.38 -1.46
C SER A 719 -21.17 -33.58 -0.67
N ASP A 720 -21.33 -33.45 0.65
CA ASP A 720 -21.49 -34.61 1.53
C ASP A 720 -22.96 -34.87 1.95
N ASP A 721 -23.88 -33.94 1.71
CA ASP A 721 -25.28 -34.00 2.21
C ASP A 721 -26.36 -34.22 1.12
N GLY A 722 -25.98 -34.61 -0.10
CA GLY A 722 -26.94 -34.91 -1.18
C GLY A 722 -27.62 -33.69 -1.81
N VAL A 723 -27.17 -32.48 -1.50
CA VAL A 723 -27.61 -31.23 -2.12
C VAL A 723 -26.99 -31.09 -3.51
N GLU A 724 -27.80 -30.77 -4.52
CA GLU A 724 -27.32 -30.56 -5.89
C GLU A 724 -26.36 -29.37 -5.96
N ASN A 725 -25.13 -29.59 -6.41
CA ASN A 725 -24.16 -28.53 -6.60
C ASN A 725 -24.58 -27.66 -7.80
N PRO A 726 -24.86 -26.36 -7.62
CA PRO A 726 -25.29 -25.47 -8.72
C PRO A 726 -24.14 -25.15 -9.70
N ILE A 727 -22.90 -25.50 -9.33
CA ILE A 727 -21.70 -25.23 -10.12
C ILE A 727 -21.32 -26.44 -10.96
N LYS A 728 -21.16 -26.22 -12.26
CA LYS A 728 -20.68 -27.20 -13.25
C LYS A 728 -19.20 -27.00 -13.52
N GLY A 729 -18.46 -28.11 -13.59
CA GLY A 729 -17.04 -28.13 -13.92
C GLY A 729 -16.14 -28.45 -12.73
N THR A 730 -14.91 -28.87 -13.04
CA THR A 730 -13.89 -29.27 -12.06
C THR A 730 -12.59 -28.49 -12.21
N ASP A 731 -12.51 -27.57 -13.17
CA ASP A 731 -11.34 -26.73 -13.40
C ASP A 731 -11.36 -25.49 -12.49
N TYR A 732 -11.15 -25.73 -11.20
CA TYR A 732 -11.22 -24.69 -10.18
C TYR A 732 -10.02 -23.74 -10.17
N LEU A 733 -8.95 -24.06 -10.90
CA LEU A 733 -7.83 -23.12 -11.08
C LEU A 733 -8.17 -22.06 -12.12
N SER A 734 -9.03 -22.40 -13.09
CA SER A 734 -9.50 -21.47 -14.13
C SER A 734 -10.74 -20.67 -13.75
N GLY A 735 -11.13 -20.66 -12.47
CA GLY A 735 -12.13 -19.75 -11.93
C GLY A 735 -13.47 -20.37 -11.53
N VAL A 736 -13.70 -21.66 -11.78
CA VAL A 736 -14.95 -22.33 -11.35
C VAL A 736 -15.14 -22.15 -9.85
N LEU A 737 -16.32 -21.68 -9.43
CA LEU A 737 -16.57 -21.35 -8.03
C LEU A 737 -16.43 -22.60 -7.16
N ARG A 738 -15.61 -22.49 -6.11
CA ARG A 738 -15.36 -23.59 -5.18
C ARG A 738 -15.14 -23.05 -3.77
N PRO A 739 -15.94 -23.50 -2.78
CA PRO A 739 -15.70 -23.20 -1.39
C PRO A 739 -14.28 -23.58 -0.96
N GLY A 740 -13.61 -22.66 -0.26
CA GLY A 740 -12.23 -22.78 0.18
C GLY A 740 -11.21 -22.17 -0.78
N ARG A 741 -11.60 -21.76 -2.00
CA ARG A 741 -10.70 -21.07 -2.95
C ARG A 741 -11.01 -19.59 -3.04
N ARG A 742 -10.01 -18.80 -3.45
CA ARG A 742 -10.20 -17.37 -3.74
C ARG A 742 -11.20 -17.19 -4.88
N LEU A 743 -11.96 -16.10 -4.87
CA LEU A 743 -12.74 -15.67 -6.03
C LEU A 743 -11.78 -15.13 -7.12
N LEU A 744 -11.81 -15.73 -8.31
CA LEU A 744 -11.04 -15.23 -9.46
C LEU A 744 -11.55 -13.83 -9.88
N ASP A 745 -10.65 -12.96 -10.33
CA ASP A 745 -11.05 -11.68 -10.90
C ASP A 745 -11.64 -11.84 -12.31
N VAL A 746 -12.66 -11.06 -12.62
CA VAL A 746 -13.30 -11.04 -13.94
C VAL A 746 -13.60 -9.60 -14.34
N ARG A 747 -13.60 -9.32 -15.64
CA ARG A 747 -13.97 -8.03 -16.21
C ARG A 747 -15.46 -8.00 -16.51
N CYS A 748 -16.13 -7.02 -15.94
CA CYS A 748 -17.55 -6.81 -16.08
C CYS A 748 -17.87 -5.39 -16.52
N LYS A 749 -19.08 -5.19 -17.08
CA LYS A 749 -19.63 -3.85 -17.29
C LYS A 749 -20.60 -3.51 -16.15
N ARG A 750 -20.30 -2.50 -15.34
CA ARG A 750 -21.19 -2.01 -14.29
C ARG A 750 -22.40 -1.33 -14.93
N HIS A 751 -23.58 -1.63 -14.42
CA HIS A 751 -24.83 -1.22 -15.05
C HIS A 751 -25.17 0.25 -14.81
N ALA A 752 -24.87 0.78 -13.62
CA ALA A 752 -25.22 2.14 -13.23
C ALA A 752 -24.65 3.23 -14.14
N ASP A 753 -23.42 3.06 -14.61
CA ASP A 753 -22.67 4.06 -15.36
C ASP A 753 -22.02 3.51 -16.65
N GLY A 754 -22.24 2.22 -16.96
CA GLY A 754 -21.63 1.57 -18.13
C GLY A 754 -20.12 1.35 -18.00
N ASN A 755 -19.54 1.57 -16.81
CA ASN A 755 -18.09 1.52 -16.63
C ASN A 755 -17.56 0.09 -16.77
N ARG A 756 -16.41 -0.05 -17.45
CA ARG A 756 -15.69 -1.33 -17.61
C ARG A 756 -14.77 -1.51 -16.42
N ARG A 757 -14.98 -2.56 -15.63
CA ARG A 757 -14.32 -2.75 -14.34
C ARG A 757 -13.78 -4.17 -14.22
N HIS A 758 -12.61 -4.29 -13.57
CA HIS A 758 -12.27 -5.54 -12.89
C HIS A 758 -13.16 -5.67 -11.65
N LEU A 759 -13.73 -6.84 -11.42
CA LEU A 759 -14.63 -7.07 -10.29
C LEU A 759 -13.92 -6.81 -8.95
N HIS A 760 -12.64 -7.18 -8.86
CA HIS A 760 -11.80 -6.93 -7.68
C HIS A 760 -11.61 -5.45 -7.35
N ASP A 761 -11.75 -4.53 -8.31
CA ASP A 761 -11.64 -3.08 -8.03
C ASP A 761 -12.79 -2.54 -7.18
N ASP A 762 -13.94 -3.21 -7.24
CA ASP A 762 -15.11 -2.85 -6.45
C ASP A 762 -15.24 -3.76 -5.20
N PHE A 763 -14.31 -4.70 -4.99
CA PHE A 763 -14.26 -5.64 -3.85
C PHE A 763 -13.12 -5.26 -2.90
N LEU A 764 -13.17 -4.04 -2.38
CA LEU A 764 -12.15 -3.54 -1.47
C LEU A 764 -12.02 -4.41 -0.21
N SER A 765 -10.81 -4.52 0.32
CA SER A 765 -10.52 -5.25 1.56
C SER A 765 -10.95 -4.45 2.78
N THR A 766 -12.25 -4.47 3.08
CA THR A 766 -12.87 -3.68 4.15
C THR A 766 -13.39 -4.52 5.31
N GLY A 767 -13.00 -5.80 5.37
CA GLY A 767 -13.48 -6.71 6.40
C GLY A 767 -14.92 -7.18 6.20
N ARG A 768 -15.58 -6.92 5.06
CA ARG A 768 -17.01 -7.24 4.84
C ARG A 768 -17.19 -8.56 4.09
N PHE A 769 -18.22 -9.32 4.45
CA PHE A 769 -18.69 -10.43 3.64
C PHE A 769 -19.37 -9.93 2.37
N ARG A 770 -19.37 -10.74 1.32
CA ARG A 770 -20.11 -10.48 0.09
C ARG A 770 -21.03 -11.63 -0.24
N ILE A 771 -22.23 -11.32 -0.70
CA ILE A 771 -23.14 -12.29 -1.32
C ILE A 771 -23.12 -12.00 -2.81
N LEU A 772 -22.47 -12.88 -3.57
CA LEU A 772 -22.45 -12.84 -5.02
C LEU A 772 -23.71 -13.54 -5.54
N CYS A 773 -24.64 -12.75 -6.07
CA CYS A 773 -25.85 -13.21 -6.73
C CYS A 773 -25.62 -13.29 -8.24
N LEU A 774 -25.37 -14.49 -8.76
CA LEU A 774 -25.43 -14.76 -10.19
C LEU A 774 -26.88 -15.08 -10.55
N THR A 775 -27.60 -14.09 -11.08
CA THR A 775 -29.02 -14.23 -11.38
C THR A 775 -29.24 -15.25 -12.51
N SER A 776 -30.44 -15.76 -12.67
CA SER A 776 -30.82 -16.46 -13.90
C SER A 776 -31.28 -15.46 -14.97
N SER A 777 -31.54 -15.97 -16.19
CA SER A 777 -32.04 -15.19 -17.32
C SER A 777 -33.45 -14.60 -17.11
N ASP A 778 -34.14 -15.00 -16.04
CA ASP A 778 -35.49 -14.52 -15.67
C ASP A 778 -35.52 -13.22 -14.87
N LEU A 779 -34.36 -12.58 -14.63
CA LEU A 779 -34.22 -11.38 -13.78
C LEU A 779 -35.25 -10.26 -14.03
N LEU A 780 -35.71 -10.11 -15.27
CA LEU A 780 -36.66 -9.05 -15.66
C LEU A 780 -38.13 -9.47 -15.55
N ASP A 781 -38.41 -10.71 -15.14
CA ASP A 781 -39.75 -11.13 -14.73
C ASP A 781 -39.89 -10.89 -13.22
N PRO A 782 -40.82 -10.02 -12.77
CA PRO A 782 -41.08 -9.81 -11.34
C PRO A 782 -41.48 -11.10 -10.59
N LYS A 783 -41.97 -12.11 -11.30
CA LYS A 783 -42.29 -13.45 -10.76
C LYS A 783 -41.15 -14.45 -10.95
N GLY A 784 -40.08 -14.07 -11.64
CA GLY A 784 -38.88 -14.89 -11.82
C GLY A 784 -38.15 -15.13 -10.50
N VAL A 785 -37.40 -16.23 -10.44
CA VAL A 785 -36.64 -16.64 -9.25
C VAL A 785 -35.66 -15.55 -8.84
N SER A 786 -34.96 -14.95 -9.81
CA SER A 786 -33.98 -13.90 -9.54
C SER A 786 -34.57 -12.68 -8.86
N ALA A 787 -35.72 -12.19 -9.35
CA ALA A 787 -36.39 -11.03 -8.79
C ALA A 787 -36.89 -11.32 -7.36
N GLN A 788 -37.52 -12.47 -7.13
CA GLN A 788 -37.98 -12.88 -5.81
C GLN A 788 -36.83 -13.02 -4.81
N VAL A 789 -35.73 -13.65 -5.21
CA VAL A 789 -34.54 -13.85 -4.39
C VAL A 789 -33.90 -12.52 -3.99
N LEU A 790 -33.75 -11.58 -4.92
CA LEU A 790 -33.20 -10.26 -4.62
C LEU A 790 -34.09 -9.47 -3.65
N THR A 791 -35.40 -9.54 -3.80
CA THR A 791 -36.37 -8.95 -2.87
C THR A 791 -36.25 -9.56 -1.48
N SER A 792 -36.29 -10.89 -1.36
CA SER A 792 -36.20 -11.60 -0.07
C SER A 792 -34.84 -11.41 0.60
N LEU A 793 -33.75 -11.40 -0.17
CA LEU A 793 -32.41 -11.13 0.35
C LEU A 793 -32.33 -9.72 0.95
N GLY A 794 -32.83 -8.71 0.25
CA GLY A 794 -32.84 -7.32 0.72
C GLY A 794 -33.79 -7.03 1.88
N SER A 795 -34.96 -7.66 1.89
CA SER A 795 -36.03 -7.36 2.87
C SER A 795 -36.02 -8.27 4.10
N SER A 796 -35.50 -9.49 4.01
CA SER A 796 -35.60 -10.49 5.09
C SER A 796 -34.25 -11.02 5.59
N VAL A 797 -33.26 -11.19 4.72
CA VAL A 797 -31.96 -11.80 5.12
C VAL A 797 -30.97 -10.73 5.60
N LEU A 798 -30.67 -9.73 4.77
CA LEU A 798 -29.70 -8.69 5.13
C LEU A 798 -30.04 -7.93 6.43
N PRO A 799 -31.32 -7.61 6.74
CA PRO A 799 -31.66 -6.90 7.98
C PRO A 799 -31.41 -7.68 9.27
N ARG A 800 -31.20 -9.01 9.21
CA ARG A 800 -30.86 -9.85 10.38
C ARG A 800 -29.44 -9.62 10.87
N PHE A 801 -28.57 -9.00 10.07
CA PHE A 801 -27.16 -8.79 10.37
C PHE A 801 -26.85 -7.31 10.62
N PRO A 802 -25.78 -7.00 11.35
CA PRO A 802 -25.38 -5.62 11.58
C PRO A 802 -25.19 -4.88 10.24
N PRO A 803 -25.67 -3.62 10.15
CA PRO A 803 -25.58 -2.86 8.91
C PRO A 803 -24.12 -2.71 8.49
N ASN A 804 -23.89 -2.76 7.16
CA ASN A 804 -22.56 -2.63 6.56
C ASN A 804 -21.57 -3.76 6.91
N VAL A 805 -22.02 -4.95 7.32
CA VAL A 805 -21.14 -6.14 7.44
C VAL A 805 -21.17 -7.02 6.18
N ILE A 806 -22.28 -6.96 5.43
CA ILE A 806 -22.52 -7.76 4.23
C ILE A 806 -22.81 -6.86 3.04
N GLU A 807 -22.13 -7.11 1.93
CA GLU A 807 -22.31 -6.44 0.65
C GLU A 807 -22.98 -7.39 -0.36
N GLN A 808 -24.16 -7.04 -0.86
CA GLN A 808 -24.78 -7.74 -2.00
C GLN A 808 -24.10 -7.33 -3.32
N VAL A 809 -23.71 -8.30 -4.13
CA VAL A 809 -23.15 -8.07 -5.47
C VAL A 809 -23.98 -8.84 -6.46
N VAL A 810 -24.46 -8.20 -7.51
CA VAL A 810 -25.38 -8.82 -8.47
C VAL A 810 -24.71 -8.86 -9.84
N ILE A 811 -24.61 -10.04 -10.43
CA ILE A 811 -24.15 -10.25 -11.80
C ILE A 811 -25.28 -10.95 -12.55
N HIS A 812 -25.63 -10.44 -13.73
CA HIS A 812 -26.70 -11.02 -14.55
C HIS A 812 -26.18 -11.60 -15.87
N PRO A 813 -26.81 -12.65 -16.42
CA PRO A 813 -26.42 -13.25 -17.69
C PRO A 813 -27.02 -12.42 -18.82
N ARG A 814 -26.95 -12.92 -20.06
CA ARG A 814 -27.67 -12.29 -21.16
C ARG A 814 -29.18 -12.34 -20.90
N LEU A 815 -29.84 -11.18 -21.00
CA LEU A 815 -31.27 -11.04 -20.73
C LEU A 815 -32.06 -11.05 -22.05
N GLY A 816 -33.29 -11.57 -22.02
CA GLY A 816 -34.14 -11.72 -23.21
C GLY A 816 -34.70 -10.40 -23.77
N LYS A 817 -34.62 -9.31 -23.01
CA LYS A 817 -35.01 -7.96 -23.44
C LYS A 817 -34.04 -6.91 -22.89
N THR A 818 -34.08 -5.70 -23.44
CA THR A 818 -33.31 -4.55 -22.93
C THR A 818 -33.74 -4.22 -21.50
N PHE A 819 -32.77 -4.06 -20.61
CA PHE A 819 -32.97 -3.70 -19.21
C PHE A 819 -33.45 -2.26 -19.05
N MET A 820 -34.45 -2.05 -18.18
CA MET A 820 -34.79 -0.75 -17.60
C MET A 820 -34.79 -0.87 -16.07
N TRP A 821 -34.44 0.19 -15.33
CA TRP A 821 -34.41 0.16 -13.86
C TRP A 821 -35.73 -0.24 -13.20
N GLN A 822 -36.86 0.00 -13.87
CA GLN A 822 -38.19 -0.39 -13.40
C GLN A 822 -38.49 -1.89 -13.56
N ASP A 823 -37.68 -2.62 -14.32
CA ASP A 823 -37.86 -4.06 -14.57
C ASP A 823 -37.25 -4.94 -13.46
N VAL A 824 -36.51 -4.36 -12.51
CA VAL A 824 -35.85 -5.09 -11.41
C VAL A 824 -36.39 -4.65 -10.04
N PRO A 825 -36.26 -5.49 -9.00
CA PRO A 825 -36.70 -5.12 -7.64
C PRO A 825 -36.03 -3.86 -7.12
N ASN A 826 -36.77 -3.07 -6.34
CA ASN A 826 -36.27 -1.84 -5.71
C ASN A 826 -35.08 -2.13 -4.77
N GLU A 827 -35.05 -3.31 -4.18
CA GLU A 827 -33.99 -3.81 -3.31
C GLU A 827 -32.64 -3.85 -4.02
N LEU A 828 -32.60 -4.20 -5.31
CA LEU A 828 -31.36 -4.18 -6.10
C LEU A 828 -30.80 -2.75 -6.15
N LYS A 829 -31.65 -1.76 -6.44
CA LYS A 829 -31.22 -0.36 -6.46
C LYS A 829 -30.79 0.14 -5.07
N LYS A 830 -31.50 -0.27 -4.02
CA LYS A 830 -31.18 0.12 -2.64
C LYS A 830 -29.86 -0.45 -2.14
N HIS A 831 -29.55 -1.71 -2.47
CA HIS A 831 -28.43 -2.44 -1.85
C HIS A 831 -27.22 -2.61 -2.78
N SER A 832 -27.42 -2.53 -4.10
CA SER A 832 -26.48 -3.00 -5.11
C SER A 832 -26.38 -2.12 -6.36
N GLU A 833 -26.89 -0.88 -6.36
CA GLU A 833 -26.87 0.00 -7.55
C GLU A 833 -25.48 0.08 -8.21
N MET A 834 -24.44 0.39 -7.41
CA MET A 834 -23.05 0.45 -7.88
C MET A 834 -22.33 -0.92 -7.88
N ARG A 835 -23.04 -1.99 -7.53
CA ARG A 835 -22.53 -3.38 -7.48
C ARG A 835 -23.39 -4.32 -8.32
N PHE A 836 -24.00 -3.79 -9.38
CA PHE A 836 -24.79 -4.52 -10.36
C PHE A 836 -24.05 -4.54 -11.70
N TYR A 837 -23.79 -5.73 -12.23
CA TYR A 837 -22.91 -5.93 -13.38
C TYR A 837 -23.50 -6.84 -14.45
N SER A 838 -23.18 -6.55 -15.70
CA SER A 838 -23.41 -7.45 -16.83
C SER A 838 -22.27 -8.46 -16.91
N GLY A 839 -22.60 -9.74 -16.71
CA GLY A 839 -21.67 -10.87 -16.72
C GLY A 839 -21.39 -11.49 -18.10
N TYR A 840 -21.72 -10.78 -19.18
CA TYR A 840 -21.49 -11.23 -20.56
C TYR A 840 -20.92 -10.13 -21.48
N ALA A 841 -20.85 -8.88 -21.00
CA ALA A 841 -20.51 -7.73 -21.83
C ALA A 841 -19.01 -7.61 -22.15
N LEU A 842 -18.14 -8.15 -21.30
CA LEU A 842 -16.68 -8.14 -21.48
C LEU A 842 -16.13 -9.56 -21.43
N GLU A 843 -16.47 -10.30 -20.37
CA GLU A 843 -16.15 -11.73 -20.21
C GLU A 843 -17.42 -12.52 -19.91
N ASP A 844 -17.39 -13.83 -20.21
CA ASP A 844 -18.46 -14.77 -19.88
C ASP A 844 -18.27 -15.28 -18.45
N VAL A 845 -18.77 -14.48 -17.50
CA VAL A 845 -18.61 -14.73 -16.07
C VAL A 845 -19.28 -16.03 -15.66
N TYR A 846 -20.42 -16.37 -16.28
CA TYR A 846 -21.18 -17.59 -15.97
C TYR A 846 -20.40 -18.83 -16.36
N LYS A 847 -19.79 -18.83 -17.56
CA LYS A 847 -18.90 -19.92 -17.97
C LYS A 847 -17.66 -20.03 -17.09
N ILE A 848 -17.00 -18.91 -16.77
CA ILE A 848 -15.80 -18.89 -15.93
C ILE A 848 -16.10 -19.45 -14.54
N TYR A 849 -17.20 -19.01 -13.93
CA TYR A 849 -17.62 -19.43 -12.59
C TYR A 849 -18.36 -20.77 -12.55
N GLY A 850 -18.63 -21.38 -13.71
CA GLY A 850 -19.32 -22.67 -13.83
C GLY A 850 -20.82 -22.60 -13.49
N VAL A 851 -21.46 -21.45 -13.67
CA VAL A 851 -22.88 -21.24 -13.33
C VAL A 851 -23.76 -21.36 -14.58
N ASP A 852 -24.86 -22.10 -14.48
CA ASP A 852 -25.86 -22.21 -15.53
C ASP A 852 -26.71 -20.92 -15.59
N GLU A 853 -26.72 -20.22 -16.74
CA GLU A 853 -27.43 -18.95 -16.92
C GLU A 853 -28.95 -19.06 -16.69
N THR A 854 -29.55 -20.25 -16.84
CA THR A 854 -31.00 -20.45 -16.65
C THR A 854 -31.37 -20.73 -15.20
N ARG A 855 -30.41 -21.17 -14.39
CA ARG A 855 -30.62 -21.51 -12.97
C ARG A 855 -30.07 -20.46 -12.02
N GLY A 856 -28.94 -19.85 -12.35
CA GLY A 856 -28.19 -18.97 -11.48
C GLY A 856 -27.62 -19.67 -10.23
N ALA A 857 -26.92 -18.90 -9.41
CA ALA A 857 -26.33 -19.38 -8.15
C ALA A 857 -26.11 -18.23 -7.16
N LEU A 858 -25.98 -18.59 -5.88
CA LEU A 858 -25.49 -17.71 -4.82
C LEU A 858 -24.12 -18.22 -4.37
N ALA A 859 -23.21 -17.30 -4.08
CA ALA A 859 -21.95 -17.61 -3.41
C ALA A 859 -21.69 -16.58 -2.31
N VAL A 860 -21.31 -17.05 -1.12
CA VAL A 860 -20.84 -16.16 -0.06
C VAL A 860 -19.33 -16.09 -0.13
N VAL A 861 -18.80 -14.87 -0.30
CA VAL A 861 -17.37 -14.58 -0.32
C VAL A 861 -17.00 -13.93 1.01
N ARG A 862 -15.99 -14.50 1.65
CA ARG A 862 -15.44 -14.06 2.94
C ARG A 862 -14.73 -12.70 2.81
N PRO A 863 -14.48 -12.02 3.94
CA PRO A 863 -13.72 -10.76 3.95
C PRO A 863 -12.31 -10.84 3.33
N ASP A 864 -11.70 -12.02 3.31
CA ASP A 864 -10.38 -12.28 2.71
C ASP A 864 -10.46 -12.71 1.23
N GLY A 865 -11.63 -12.60 0.60
CA GLY A 865 -11.84 -12.87 -0.81
C GLY A 865 -11.93 -14.35 -1.18
N TYR A 866 -12.04 -15.25 -0.18
CA TYR A 866 -12.27 -16.68 -0.39
C TYR A 866 -13.77 -16.99 -0.44
N VAL A 867 -14.18 -17.88 -1.35
CA VAL A 867 -15.54 -18.42 -1.40
C VAL A 867 -15.73 -19.29 -0.17
N GLY A 868 -16.70 -18.95 0.68
CA GLY A 868 -17.04 -19.70 1.88
C GLY A 868 -18.07 -20.79 1.62
N MET A 869 -19.05 -20.52 0.76
CA MET A 869 -20.08 -21.48 0.37
C MET A 869 -20.71 -21.12 -0.98
N VAL A 870 -21.37 -22.09 -1.61
CA VAL A 870 -22.19 -21.91 -2.81
C VAL A 870 -23.55 -22.58 -2.61
N ALA A 871 -24.60 -22.00 -3.19
CA ALA A 871 -25.97 -22.49 -3.12
C ALA A 871 -26.72 -22.21 -4.42
N GLY A 872 -27.78 -22.99 -4.70
CA GLY A 872 -28.68 -22.69 -5.81
C GLY A 872 -29.34 -21.32 -5.62
N LEU A 873 -29.73 -20.66 -6.71
CA LEU A 873 -30.27 -19.29 -6.63
C LEU A 873 -31.47 -19.16 -5.67
N ALA A 874 -32.35 -20.17 -5.66
CA ALA A 874 -33.53 -20.21 -4.80
C ALA A 874 -33.26 -20.63 -3.35
N ASP A 875 -32.06 -21.13 -3.04
CA ASP A 875 -31.68 -21.67 -1.72
C ASP A 875 -31.10 -20.57 -0.81
N LEU A 876 -31.94 -19.58 -0.51
CA LEU A 876 -31.59 -18.48 0.39
C LEU A 876 -31.45 -18.92 1.85
N GLU A 877 -32.16 -19.99 2.24
CA GLU A 877 -32.13 -20.53 3.60
C GLU A 877 -30.71 -20.99 3.96
N ARG A 878 -30.07 -21.77 3.08
CA ARG A 878 -28.70 -22.22 3.28
C ARG A 878 -27.69 -21.08 3.36
N VAL A 879 -27.87 -20.03 2.55
CA VAL A 879 -27.05 -18.82 2.63
C VAL A 879 -27.22 -18.13 3.98
N GLN A 880 -28.46 -18.00 4.46
CA GLN A 880 -28.75 -17.43 5.77
C GLN A 880 -28.12 -18.27 6.89
N GLU A 881 -28.31 -19.58 6.91
CA GLU A 881 -27.73 -20.49 7.92
C GLU A 881 -26.20 -20.45 7.94
N TYR A 882 -25.56 -20.37 6.77
CA TYR A 882 -24.12 -20.17 6.70
C TYR A 882 -23.70 -18.83 7.33
N LEU A 883 -24.38 -17.73 6.99
CA LEU A 883 -24.05 -16.42 7.53
C LEU A 883 -24.30 -16.32 9.04
N GLU A 884 -25.35 -16.95 9.57
CA GLU A 884 -25.66 -17.00 11.01
C GLU A 884 -24.62 -17.80 11.82
N ARG A 885 -23.93 -18.75 11.19
CA ARG A 885 -22.78 -19.44 11.77
C ARG A 885 -21.53 -18.56 11.82
N CYS A 886 -21.40 -17.60 10.90
CA CYS A 886 -20.21 -16.76 10.75
C CYS A 886 -20.33 -15.38 11.43
N ILE A 887 -21.55 -14.83 11.47
CA ILE A 887 -21.84 -13.44 11.82
C ILE A 887 -23.00 -13.44 12.83
N ARG A 888 -22.85 -12.65 13.88
CA ARG A 888 -23.88 -12.41 14.88
C ARG A 888 -25.10 -11.72 14.25
N THR A 889 -26.29 -12.19 14.58
CA THR A 889 -27.56 -11.56 14.21
C THR A 889 -27.96 -10.46 15.22
N ILE A 890 -28.78 -9.50 14.77
CA ILE A 890 -29.29 -8.37 15.58
C ILE A 890 -30.80 -8.37 15.73
#